data_AF-A0A972I7J9-F1
#
_entry.id   AF-A0A972I7J9-F1
#
_cell.length_a   1.000
_cell.length_b   1.000
_cell.length_c   1.000
_cell.angle_alpha   90.00
_cell.angle_beta   90.00
_cell.angle_gamma   90.00
#
_symmetry.space_group_name_H-M   'P 1'
#
loop_
_entity.id
_entity.type
_entity.pdbx_description
1 polymer ?
#
loop_
_entity_poly.entity_id
_entity_poly.type
_entity_poly.pdbx_seq_one_letter_code
_entity_poly.pdbx_strand_id
1 'polypeptide(L)'
;MKELAKKIIEKNRLVIVLFTLVTLIFGIFLRDLKINPDVLSYFPKNDPDVQLFNYLGEEYGGNSLAMIVLETGDIFTTETLTVIDELTTRFQLEPGVAYVTSLTNTLDIKTDEYGFEIGRLVDVTNLPRDPDALAALKEYTLSKEMFRNNLVTEDATATLVICRLQTNTDQVATCRRLKEIVAETVPAMKIYYGGIPFMILDLHNMITDDLQILIPMVSIVIVLFLYLGFRKWEGVFLPLISVAVSLVWTLGIMSLLKVPLSIISNIIPVILIAVGNAYTIHVLSRFNEARIARTRDCLATALYEVATPVSLAGITTIAGFISFIFGSYLVMIQEFGVFAALGILFTLLVSLAFIPALLVLEKKEPDQKAKKEERRKRSALTGRITRGIEKLVTKRPKAIVWVGVFLAILALTGIPRISRRVNLVEYFQPQAPIRQAETILEEKFGGSGIIQILAEGDIQDPAVLREMEKLEEFLLAQEGIHSTQSVVNLLKELNHAMGEEKNLPDTKDKVMNLWFLLEGEEVMTQLVNAGRTEAVIQARIVGSLEGSRAHKLVRTINEYTAGIDPELVKFSQTGMPVIYRNLDLSILKSQFQSLFIALLMIFLIMLFLLGSLAGGLLGLVPILFTLVLIFGFMGYGKIPLDIATVLVASVTIGIGIDYSIHFLSRYRQELARASAEKRPVEIAVRTTLNTTGGAILINVFTVAFGFLSLVFCQLVPIQRFGILIFVTMLGSGFGAILLLPAILLLYGARLNLRPVAGREKGKKTDLEIRKGERRMKRSLFYFGLLLILPGLLFSAAAAGSLTAEEIMERIDQTVSAPRDQELHVKLVITDAKGNESHREMVLMQKGSDRRVVKFTAPPEQRGIAFLSLPGGMTYLYLPAYKQTRRIAAHVRNQKFAGTDFSYEDMEARKYSTDWNAKLLAEEEGLYRLELTPKEKTVTDYGRLIVEVKADIFFPVTIEFFDKANRPRKVMIQEKLEQINGYWIAREAEMKDLQAGTSSKMFFTEVKFDSGLPDDIFTERYLSR
;
A
#
# COMPACT_ATOMS: atom_id res chain seq x y z
N MET A 1 -20.64 -38.76 -20.10
CA MET A 1 -19.22 -38.80 -20.51
C MET A 1 -18.99 -39.39 -21.91
N LYS A 2 -19.19 -40.69 -22.18
CA LYS A 2 -18.87 -41.26 -23.53
C LYS A 2 -19.59 -40.55 -24.69
N GLU A 3 -20.87 -40.19 -24.53
CA GLU A 3 -21.59 -39.38 -25.54
C GLU A 3 -21.06 -37.94 -25.67
N LEU A 4 -20.59 -37.34 -24.58
CA LEU A 4 -20.01 -35.99 -24.60
C LEU A 4 -18.71 -36.01 -25.41
N ALA A 5 -17.85 -37.01 -25.18
CA ALA A 5 -16.65 -37.24 -25.98
C ALA A 5 -16.97 -37.42 -27.48
N LYS A 6 -18.05 -38.16 -27.80
CA LYS A 6 -18.51 -38.31 -29.18
C LYS A 6 -18.98 -36.98 -29.79
N LYS A 7 -19.82 -36.23 -29.07
CA LYS A 7 -20.33 -34.90 -29.48
C LYS A 7 -19.20 -33.88 -29.71
N ILE A 8 -18.16 -33.87 -28.87
CA ILE A 8 -16.96 -33.01 -29.03
C ILE A 8 -16.24 -33.33 -30.35
N ILE A 9 -16.04 -34.61 -30.65
CA ILE A 9 -15.35 -35.07 -31.87
C ILE A 9 -16.20 -34.82 -33.14
N GLU A 10 -17.52 -35.01 -33.05
CA GLU A 10 -18.45 -34.77 -34.16
C GLU A 10 -18.64 -33.27 -34.47
N LYS A 11 -18.71 -32.41 -33.44
CA LYS A 11 -18.92 -30.95 -33.57
C LYS A 11 -17.65 -30.12 -33.38
N ASN A 12 -16.48 -30.68 -33.71
CA ASN A 12 -15.18 -30.08 -33.40
C ASN A 12 -15.00 -28.62 -33.88
N ARG A 13 -15.47 -28.27 -35.08
CA ARG A 13 -15.44 -26.90 -35.61
C ARG A 13 -16.18 -25.89 -34.73
N LEU A 14 -17.36 -26.26 -34.19
CA LEU A 14 -18.15 -25.40 -33.31
C LEU A 14 -17.45 -25.17 -31.97
N VAL A 15 -16.83 -26.23 -31.42
CA VAL A 15 -16.02 -26.13 -30.19
C VAL A 15 -14.86 -25.16 -30.39
N ILE A 16 -14.15 -25.24 -31.52
CA ILE A 16 -13.02 -24.35 -31.82
C ILE A 16 -13.48 -22.89 -31.93
N VAL A 17 -14.52 -22.60 -32.72
CA VAL A 17 -15.05 -21.23 -32.88
C VAL A 17 -15.51 -20.64 -31.55
N LEU A 18 -16.20 -21.43 -30.71
CA LEU A 18 -16.67 -20.98 -29.40
C LEU A 18 -15.50 -20.60 -28.48
N PHE A 19 -14.49 -21.47 -28.36
CA PHE A 19 -13.34 -21.21 -27.50
C PHE A 19 -12.53 -20.01 -28.01
N THR A 20 -12.29 -19.90 -29.32
CA THR A 20 -11.61 -18.73 -29.91
C THR A 20 -12.37 -17.42 -29.65
N LEU A 21 -13.69 -17.40 -29.78
CA LEU A 21 -14.51 -16.21 -29.49
C LEU A 21 -14.40 -15.78 -28.03
N VAL A 22 -14.48 -16.74 -27.09
CA VAL A 22 -14.34 -16.46 -25.65
C VAL A 22 -12.94 -15.93 -25.32
N THR A 23 -11.89 -16.48 -25.93
CA THR A 23 -10.52 -15.97 -25.78
C THR A 23 -10.35 -14.55 -26.30
N LEU A 24 -10.97 -14.21 -27.44
CA LEU A 24 -10.94 -12.84 -27.96
C LEU A 24 -11.67 -11.86 -27.02
N ILE A 25 -12.81 -12.25 -26.46
CA ILE A 25 -13.56 -11.43 -25.50
C ILE A 25 -12.72 -11.15 -24.24
N PHE A 26 -12.19 -12.18 -23.59
CA PHE A 26 -11.35 -11.98 -22.39
C PHE A 26 -10.01 -11.30 -22.69
N GLY A 27 -9.47 -11.48 -23.90
CA GLY A 27 -8.25 -10.82 -24.36
C GLY A 27 -8.37 -9.30 -24.48
N ILE A 28 -9.57 -8.75 -24.69
CA ILE A 28 -9.80 -7.29 -24.72
C ILE A 28 -9.58 -6.67 -23.33
N PHE A 29 -10.10 -7.32 -22.29
CA PHE A 29 -10.00 -6.83 -20.90
C PHE A 29 -8.58 -6.85 -20.34
N LEU A 30 -7.64 -7.63 -20.91
CA LEU A 30 -6.26 -7.68 -20.42
C LEU A 30 -5.54 -6.32 -20.39
N ARG A 31 -6.00 -5.34 -21.17
CA ARG A 31 -5.45 -3.98 -21.20
C ARG A 31 -5.70 -3.19 -19.91
N ASP A 32 -6.76 -3.53 -19.18
CA ASP A 32 -7.20 -2.82 -17.97
C ASP A 32 -6.71 -3.52 -16.68
N LEU A 33 -5.82 -4.52 -16.79
CA LEU A 33 -5.29 -5.28 -15.66
C LEU A 33 -4.35 -4.40 -14.81
N LYS A 34 -4.71 -4.16 -13.55
CA LYS A 34 -3.92 -3.37 -12.60
C LYS A 34 -3.01 -4.24 -11.74
N ILE A 35 -1.96 -3.66 -11.18
CA ILE A 35 -1.07 -4.25 -10.18
C ILE A 35 -1.23 -3.45 -8.88
N ASN A 36 -1.38 -4.14 -7.74
CA ASN A 36 -1.39 -3.54 -6.41
C ASN A 36 -0.47 -4.34 -5.46
N PRO A 37 0.73 -3.85 -5.13
CA PRO A 37 1.64 -4.52 -4.21
C PRO A 37 1.41 -4.16 -2.74
N ASP A 38 0.49 -3.23 -2.42
CA ASP A 38 0.24 -2.75 -1.05
C ASP A 38 -0.26 -3.85 -0.11
N VAL A 39 0.44 -3.97 1.02
CA VAL A 39 0.22 -4.99 2.05
C VAL A 39 -1.07 -4.76 2.83
N LEU A 40 -1.53 -3.51 2.99
CA LEU A 40 -2.79 -3.22 3.72
C LEU A 40 -3.98 -3.84 3.00
N SER A 41 -3.98 -3.82 1.66
CA SER A 41 -5.00 -4.45 0.82
C SER A 41 -5.12 -5.98 0.97
N TYR A 42 -4.14 -6.63 1.59
CA TYR A 42 -4.13 -8.09 1.78
C TYR A 42 -4.96 -8.55 2.99
N PHE A 43 -5.39 -7.63 3.84
CA PHE A 43 -6.24 -7.90 5.01
C PHE A 43 -7.74 -7.76 4.67
N PRO A 44 -8.64 -8.39 5.44
CA PRO A 44 -10.06 -8.08 5.38
C PRO A 44 -10.34 -6.61 5.70
N LYS A 45 -11.34 -6.01 5.06
CA LYS A 45 -11.72 -4.59 5.26
C LYS A 45 -12.20 -4.25 6.68
N ASN A 46 -12.45 -5.26 7.50
CA ASN A 46 -12.88 -5.16 8.89
C ASN A 46 -11.80 -5.59 9.90
N ASP A 47 -10.53 -5.64 9.48
CA ASP A 47 -9.40 -5.88 10.37
C ASP A 47 -9.16 -4.64 11.25
N PRO A 48 -9.15 -4.77 12.59
CA PRO A 48 -9.15 -3.62 13.50
C PRO A 48 -7.84 -2.83 13.47
N ASP A 49 -6.70 -3.48 13.27
CA ASP A 49 -5.40 -2.81 13.23
C ASP A 49 -5.24 -2.02 11.92
N VAL A 50 -5.80 -2.51 10.81
CA VAL A 50 -5.89 -1.78 9.53
C VAL A 50 -6.89 -0.63 9.60
N GLN A 51 -8.01 -0.80 10.32
CA GLN A 51 -8.96 0.30 10.54
C GLN A 51 -8.35 1.42 11.39
N LEU A 52 -7.65 1.09 12.49
CA LEU A 52 -6.94 2.07 13.30
C LEU A 52 -5.81 2.74 12.51
N PHE A 53 -5.07 1.98 11.69
CA PHE A 53 -4.07 2.56 10.79
C PHE A 53 -4.71 3.59 9.85
N ASN A 54 -5.74 3.19 9.08
CA ASN A 54 -6.38 4.09 8.12
C ASN A 54 -7.01 5.31 8.81
N TYR A 55 -7.61 5.14 10.00
CA TYR A 55 -8.13 6.24 10.81
C TYR A 55 -7.04 7.27 11.13
N LEU A 56 -5.89 6.85 11.68
CA LEU A 56 -4.81 7.79 11.97
C LEU A 56 -4.26 8.47 10.70
N GLY A 57 -4.25 7.75 9.57
CA GLY A 57 -3.85 8.31 8.29
C GLY A 57 -4.82 9.37 7.76
N GLU A 58 -6.12 9.16 7.91
CA GLU A 58 -7.15 10.11 7.49
C GLU A 58 -7.27 11.30 8.45
N GLU A 59 -7.13 11.09 9.76
CA GLU A 59 -7.28 12.15 10.76
C GLU A 59 -6.05 13.06 10.86
N TYR A 60 -4.83 12.48 10.88
CA TYR A 60 -3.56 13.18 11.13
C TYR A 60 -2.72 13.42 9.86
N GLY A 61 -3.35 13.43 8.68
CA GLY A 61 -2.72 13.84 7.42
C GLY A 61 -1.81 12.80 6.75
N GLY A 62 -1.82 11.53 7.18
CA GLY A 62 -1.25 10.40 6.44
C GLY A 62 -0.18 9.59 7.18
N ASN A 63 -0.17 8.28 6.97
CA ASN A 63 0.81 7.37 7.59
C ASN A 63 1.98 7.01 6.66
N SER A 64 1.88 7.33 5.38
CA SER A 64 2.80 6.86 4.35
C SER A 64 3.89 7.91 4.11
N LEU A 65 5.07 7.70 4.69
CA LEU A 65 6.22 8.60 4.55
C LEU A 65 7.08 8.17 3.35
N ALA A 66 7.13 9.02 2.32
CA ALA A 66 8.09 8.93 1.23
C ALA A 66 9.30 9.79 1.59
N MET A 67 10.45 9.15 1.83
CA MET A 67 11.68 9.79 2.30
C MET A 67 12.68 9.93 1.15
N ILE A 68 13.19 11.15 0.95
CA ILE A 68 14.25 11.46 0.00
C ILE A 68 15.47 11.89 0.80
N VAL A 69 16.56 11.12 0.71
CA VAL A 69 17.88 11.49 1.26
C VAL A 69 18.65 12.25 0.18
N LEU A 70 19.16 13.42 0.53
CA LEU A 70 20.14 14.17 -0.26
C LEU A 70 21.50 14.06 0.43
N GLU A 71 22.54 13.63 -0.29
CA GLU A 71 23.91 13.46 0.22
C GLU A 71 24.91 14.26 -0.62
N THR A 72 25.73 15.07 0.05
CA THR A 72 26.71 16.01 -0.52
C THR A 72 27.87 16.26 0.46
N GLY A 73 28.78 17.19 0.15
CA GLY A 73 29.94 17.51 1.01
C GLY A 73 29.57 18.28 2.29
N ASP A 74 28.67 19.25 2.21
CA ASP A 74 28.07 19.94 3.36
C ASP A 74 26.63 20.38 3.02
N ILE A 75 25.70 20.11 3.94
CA ILE A 75 24.30 20.53 3.81
C ILE A 75 24.13 22.03 4.06
N PHE A 76 24.97 22.63 4.91
CA PHE A 76 24.85 24.04 5.29
C PHE A 76 25.58 24.97 4.29
N THR A 77 25.10 24.97 3.06
CA THR A 77 25.48 25.96 2.03
C THR A 77 24.23 26.63 1.47
N THR A 78 24.34 27.88 1.01
CA THR A 78 23.21 28.60 0.40
C THR A 78 22.63 27.86 -0.82
N GLU A 79 23.49 27.20 -1.62
CA GLU A 79 23.09 26.40 -2.77
C GLU A 79 22.26 25.17 -2.34
N THR A 80 22.78 24.36 -1.41
CA THR A 80 22.06 23.18 -0.90
C THR A 80 20.74 23.56 -0.23
N LEU A 81 20.72 24.63 0.59
CA LEU A 81 19.50 25.11 1.24
C LEU A 81 18.45 25.61 0.23
N THR A 82 18.87 26.26 -0.86
CA THR A 82 17.96 26.68 -1.94
C THR A 82 17.34 25.47 -2.64
N VAL A 83 18.13 24.43 -2.92
CA VAL A 83 17.64 23.17 -3.52
C VAL A 83 16.64 22.47 -2.60
N ILE A 84 16.89 22.44 -1.28
CA ILE A 84 15.95 21.87 -0.30
C ILE A 84 14.63 22.64 -0.29
N ASP A 85 14.66 23.98 -0.34
CA ASP A 85 13.45 24.80 -0.35
C ASP A 85 12.63 24.65 -1.65
N GLU A 86 13.31 24.61 -2.81
CA GLU A 86 12.66 24.38 -4.10
C GLU A 86 11.96 23.01 -4.11
N LEU A 87 12.65 21.93 -3.69
CA LEU A 87 12.04 20.61 -3.56
C LEU A 87 10.84 20.63 -2.61
N THR A 88 11.00 21.25 -1.43
CA THR A 88 9.94 21.33 -0.42
C THR A 88 8.69 22.01 -0.98
N THR A 89 8.87 23.17 -1.62
CA THR A 89 7.80 23.95 -2.25
C THR A 89 7.14 23.17 -3.40
N ARG A 90 7.94 22.53 -4.28
CA ARG A 90 7.41 21.76 -5.41
C ARG A 90 6.64 20.52 -4.95
N PHE A 91 7.14 19.81 -3.94
CA PHE A 91 6.49 18.63 -3.38
C PHE A 91 5.18 18.96 -2.65
N GLN A 92 5.11 20.06 -1.90
CA GLN A 92 3.89 20.49 -1.20
C GLN A 92 2.74 20.81 -2.17
N LEU A 93 3.05 21.09 -3.44
CA LEU A 93 2.07 21.36 -4.51
C LEU A 93 1.66 20.10 -5.31
N GLU A 94 2.33 18.95 -5.14
CA GLU A 94 1.99 17.75 -5.92
C GLU A 94 0.75 17.01 -5.36
N PRO A 95 -0.23 16.65 -6.22
CA PRO A 95 -1.42 15.94 -5.79
C PRO A 95 -1.11 14.64 -5.03
N GLY A 96 -1.68 14.51 -3.82
CA GLY A 96 -1.51 13.33 -2.97
C GLY A 96 -0.43 13.46 -1.89
N VAL A 97 0.39 14.51 -1.93
CA VAL A 97 1.21 14.93 -0.78
C VAL A 97 0.32 15.72 0.18
N ALA A 98 0.42 15.45 1.47
CA ALA A 98 -0.28 16.18 2.52
C ALA A 98 0.62 17.21 3.21
N TYR A 99 1.86 16.81 3.53
CA TYR A 99 2.84 17.67 4.20
C TYR A 99 4.26 17.27 3.82
N VAL A 100 5.17 18.23 3.76
CA VAL A 100 6.61 18.02 3.53
C VAL A 100 7.43 18.53 4.72
N THR A 101 8.13 17.62 5.41
CA THR A 101 9.11 17.96 6.44
C THR A 101 10.51 18.07 5.82
N SER A 102 11.19 19.19 6.05
CA SER A 102 12.58 19.42 5.63
C SER A 102 13.25 20.46 6.55
N LEU A 103 14.55 20.72 6.39
CA LEU A 103 15.23 21.78 7.13
C LEU A 103 14.64 23.18 6.86
N THR A 104 14.01 23.41 5.71
CA THR A 104 13.39 24.69 5.33
C THR A 104 11.90 24.78 5.66
N ASN A 105 11.29 23.66 6.07
CA ASN A 105 9.88 23.58 6.49
C ASN A 105 9.70 22.69 7.73
N THR A 106 10.51 22.97 8.76
CA THR A 106 10.33 22.43 10.11
C THR A 106 10.15 23.58 11.10
N LEU A 107 9.21 23.40 12.03
CA LEU A 107 9.03 24.27 13.17
C LEU A 107 10.29 24.28 14.03
N ASP A 108 10.65 25.46 14.53
CA ASP A 108 11.75 25.70 15.44
C ASP A 108 11.34 26.75 16.48
N ILE A 109 11.86 26.59 17.70
CA ILE A 109 11.64 27.49 18.83
C ILE A 109 13.01 28.03 19.25
N LYS A 110 13.25 29.31 18.98
CA LYS A 110 14.48 30.03 19.30
C LYS A 110 14.26 30.88 20.55
N THR A 111 15.30 31.07 21.36
CA THR A 111 15.31 31.99 22.51
C THR A 111 16.40 33.03 22.30
N ASP A 112 16.08 34.29 22.59
CA ASP A 112 17.01 35.42 22.51
C ASP A 112 16.98 36.23 23.82
N GLU A 113 17.76 37.32 23.91
CA GLU A 113 17.79 38.19 25.09
C GLU A 113 16.47 38.94 25.35
N TYR A 114 15.53 38.95 24.39
CA TYR A 114 14.30 39.73 24.41
C TYR A 114 13.01 38.89 24.51
N GLY A 115 13.10 37.57 24.34
CA GLY A 115 11.97 36.65 24.34
C GLY A 115 12.27 35.28 23.74
N PHE A 116 11.28 34.76 23.02
CA PHE A 116 11.38 33.56 22.21
C PHE A 116 10.68 33.79 20.88
N GLU A 117 11.11 33.06 19.86
CA GLU A 117 10.58 33.09 18.50
C GLU A 117 10.11 31.68 18.15
N ILE A 118 8.88 31.60 17.65
CA ILE A 118 8.35 30.39 17.00
C ILE A 118 8.39 30.67 15.50
N GLY A 119 8.95 29.77 14.71
CA GLY A 119 9.08 29.97 13.27
C GLY A 119 9.72 28.78 12.56
N ARG A 120 10.27 29.00 11.37
CA ARG A 120 11.03 27.98 10.66
C ARG A 120 12.50 27.99 11.11
N LEU A 121 13.11 26.81 11.13
CA LEU A 121 14.55 26.66 11.42
C LEU A 121 15.39 27.58 10.50
N VAL A 122 15.17 27.47 9.20
CA VAL A 122 15.80 28.29 8.16
C VAL A 122 14.82 29.35 7.65
N ASP A 123 15.22 30.62 7.67
CA ASP A 123 14.51 31.70 6.98
C ASP A 123 14.80 31.65 5.48
N VAL A 124 13.82 31.16 4.72
CA VAL A 124 13.88 31.03 3.26
C VAL A 124 13.80 32.38 2.54
N THR A 125 13.30 33.43 3.20
CA THR A 125 13.22 34.78 2.61
C THR A 125 14.57 35.50 2.63
N ASN A 126 15.45 35.11 3.56
CA ASN A 126 16.78 35.68 3.75
C ASN A 126 17.83 34.59 4.03
N LEU A 127 18.00 33.67 3.07
CA LEU A 127 18.98 32.58 3.19
C LEU A 127 20.39 33.10 3.50
N PRO A 128 21.09 32.55 4.50
CA PRO A 128 22.44 32.98 4.87
C PRO A 128 23.42 32.74 3.71
N ARG A 129 24.22 33.77 3.41
CA ARG A 129 25.24 33.78 2.34
C ARG A 129 26.67 33.86 2.86
N ASP A 130 26.83 34.28 4.11
CA ASP A 130 28.13 34.41 4.76
C ASP A 130 28.54 33.09 5.43
N PRO A 131 29.82 32.66 5.34
CA PRO A 131 30.29 31.42 5.95
C PRO A 131 30.08 31.34 7.46
N ASP A 132 30.22 32.44 8.21
CA ASP A 132 30.09 32.42 9.67
C ASP A 132 28.62 32.25 10.07
N ALA A 133 27.68 32.84 9.31
CA ALA A 133 26.25 32.64 9.51
C ALA A 133 25.80 31.20 9.17
N LEU A 134 26.38 30.58 8.15
CA LEU A 134 26.15 29.17 7.81
C LEU A 134 26.73 28.23 8.86
N ALA A 135 27.92 28.53 9.40
CA ALA A 135 28.53 27.77 10.50
C ALA A 135 27.71 27.86 11.78
N ALA A 136 27.21 29.05 12.14
CA ALA A 136 26.32 29.24 13.29
C ALA A 136 25.00 28.47 13.14
N LEU A 137 24.38 28.49 11.94
CA LEU A 137 23.18 27.71 11.65
C LEU A 137 23.45 26.19 11.75
N LYS A 138 24.61 25.72 11.30
CA LYS A 138 25.05 24.33 11.41
C LYS A 138 25.20 23.90 12.87
N GLU A 139 25.96 24.65 13.66
CA GLU A 139 26.16 24.38 15.09
C GLU A 139 24.83 24.41 15.86
N TYR A 140 24.00 25.42 15.61
CA TYR A 140 22.67 25.53 16.22
C TYR A 140 21.77 24.32 15.88
N THR A 141 21.68 23.95 14.60
CA THR A 141 20.85 22.82 14.15
C THR A 141 21.33 21.50 14.76
N LEU A 142 22.65 21.27 14.79
CA LEU A 142 23.25 20.05 15.36
C LEU A 142 23.19 20.01 16.89
N SER A 143 23.00 21.14 17.58
CA SER A 143 22.78 21.18 19.03
C SER A 143 21.43 20.54 19.44
N LYS A 144 20.43 20.56 18.56
CA LYS A 144 19.06 20.10 18.84
C LYS A 144 18.82 18.66 18.40
N GLU A 145 18.41 17.82 19.35
CA GLU A 145 18.11 16.39 19.13
C GLU A 145 16.99 16.15 18.12
N MET A 146 15.98 17.05 18.05
CA MET A 146 14.89 16.96 17.07
C MET A 146 15.34 17.10 15.61
N PHE A 147 16.54 17.65 15.35
CA PHE A 147 17.10 17.81 14.01
C PHE A 147 18.28 16.87 13.76
N ARG A 148 19.23 16.77 14.69
CA ARG A 148 20.40 15.88 14.61
C ARG A 148 19.96 14.41 14.51
N ASN A 149 20.39 13.74 13.45
CA ASN A 149 20.04 12.36 13.05
C ASN A 149 18.52 12.11 12.87
N ASN A 150 17.68 13.15 12.87
CA ASN A 150 16.25 13.07 12.59
C ASN A 150 15.85 13.72 11.26
N LEU A 151 16.53 14.82 10.88
CA LEU A 151 16.43 15.52 9.58
C LEU A 151 17.79 15.80 8.91
N VAL A 152 18.89 15.91 9.67
CA VAL A 152 20.25 16.11 9.16
C VAL A 152 21.23 15.25 9.95
N THR A 153 22.23 14.67 9.28
CA THR A 153 23.24 13.85 9.94
C THR A 153 24.18 14.66 10.82
N GLU A 154 24.76 14.02 11.84
CA GLU A 154 25.72 14.62 12.77
C GLU A 154 26.98 15.20 12.08
N ASP A 155 27.42 14.62 10.96
CA ASP A 155 28.50 15.14 10.12
C ASP A 155 28.05 16.23 9.13
N ALA A 156 26.73 16.48 9.05
CA ALA A 156 26.05 17.34 8.09
C ALA A 156 26.37 17.05 6.61
N THR A 157 26.64 15.79 6.24
CA THR A 157 26.82 15.37 4.84
C THR A 157 25.50 14.94 4.17
N ALA A 158 24.46 14.63 4.94
CA ALA A 158 23.17 14.21 4.40
C ALA A 158 21.96 14.82 5.14
N THR A 159 20.85 15.00 4.42
CA THR A 159 19.58 15.49 4.97
C THR A 159 18.37 14.76 4.37
N LEU A 160 17.23 14.84 5.07
CA LEU A 160 15.95 14.28 4.64
C LEU A 160 14.97 15.35 4.18
N VAL A 161 14.29 15.05 3.08
CA VAL A 161 13.00 15.65 2.71
C VAL A 161 11.95 14.54 2.80
N ILE A 162 10.99 14.67 3.72
CA ILE A 162 9.99 13.66 4.04
C ILE A 162 8.62 14.13 3.53
N CYS A 163 8.10 13.49 2.49
CA CYS A 163 6.75 13.74 1.98
C CYS A 163 5.78 12.76 2.63
N ARG A 164 4.86 13.26 3.45
CA ARG A 164 3.74 12.47 3.99
C ARG A 164 2.64 12.42 2.94
N LEU A 165 2.25 11.20 2.53
CA LEU A 165 1.22 10.98 1.51
C LEU A 165 -0.15 10.73 2.13
N GLN A 166 -1.19 11.27 1.48
CA GLN A 166 -2.60 11.07 1.82
C GLN A 166 -3.00 9.59 1.71
N THR A 167 -3.82 9.09 2.64
CA THR A 167 -4.20 7.66 2.76
C THR A 167 -4.72 7.05 1.45
N ASN A 168 -5.53 7.81 0.69
CA ASN A 168 -6.24 7.32 -0.49
C ASN A 168 -5.61 7.77 -1.84
N THR A 169 -4.36 8.25 -1.85
CA THR A 169 -3.68 8.65 -3.11
C THR A 169 -3.17 7.45 -3.93
N ASP A 170 -2.99 7.65 -5.24
CA ASP A 170 -2.18 6.75 -6.07
C ASP A 170 -0.70 6.99 -5.75
N GLN A 171 -0.18 6.23 -4.78
CA GLN A 171 1.21 6.31 -4.33
C GLN A 171 2.21 6.05 -5.47
N VAL A 172 1.86 5.19 -6.44
CA VAL A 172 2.73 4.85 -7.58
C VAL A 172 2.83 6.05 -8.53
N ALA A 173 1.73 6.74 -8.79
CA ALA A 173 1.74 7.97 -9.57
C ALA A 173 2.46 9.11 -8.83
N THR A 174 2.12 9.34 -7.55
CA THR A 174 2.69 10.42 -6.73
C THR A 174 4.20 10.25 -6.58
N CYS A 175 4.71 9.06 -6.19
CA CYS A 175 6.15 8.84 -6.07
C CYS A 175 6.91 8.89 -7.40
N ARG A 176 6.26 8.61 -8.54
CA ARG A 176 6.88 8.82 -9.85
C ARG A 176 7.08 10.32 -10.12
N ARG A 177 6.08 11.15 -9.83
CA ARG A 177 6.18 12.63 -9.88
C ARG A 177 7.26 13.18 -8.96
N LEU A 178 7.36 12.68 -7.72
CA LEU A 178 8.43 13.06 -6.80
C LEU A 178 9.83 12.73 -7.36
N LYS A 179 10.02 11.53 -7.95
CA LYS A 179 11.29 11.16 -8.63
C LYS A 179 11.59 12.07 -9.84
N GLU A 180 10.58 12.46 -10.62
CA GLU A 180 10.71 13.40 -11.75
C GLU A 180 11.17 14.79 -11.28
N ILE A 181 10.50 15.39 -10.28
CA ILE A 181 10.86 16.70 -9.70
C ILE A 181 12.30 16.71 -9.19
N VAL A 182 12.72 15.65 -8.49
CA VAL A 182 14.08 15.54 -7.96
C VAL A 182 15.12 15.49 -9.08
N ALA A 183 14.83 14.79 -10.19
CA ALA A 183 15.72 14.74 -11.34
C ALA A 183 15.83 16.07 -12.10
N GLU A 184 14.83 16.95 -11.99
CA GLU A 184 14.83 18.31 -12.56
C GLU A 184 15.54 19.33 -11.66
N THR A 185 15.33 19.26 -10.34
CA THR A 185 15.79 20.27 -9.37
C THR A 185 17.18 19.98 -8.77
N VAL A 186 17.65 18.72 -8.75
CA VAL A 186 18.89 18.34 -8.03
C VAL A 186 20.04 17.95 -8.98
N PRO A 187 20.90 18.89 -9.40
CA PRO A 187 22.13 18.57 -10.09
C PRO A 187 23.20 18.01 -9.13
N ALA A 188 23.90 16.95 -9.57
CA ALA A 188 25.16 16.44 -9.01
C ALA A 188 25.21 15.95 -7.54
N MET A 189 24.11 15.96 -6.77
CA MET A 189 24.06 15.30 -5.46
C MET A 189 23.81 13.79 -5.57
N LYS A 190 24.17 13.02 -4.53
CA LYS A 190 23.71 11.63 -4.40
C LYS A 190 22.33 11.61 -3.75
N ILE A 191 21.46 10.75 -4.26
CA ILE A 191 20.05 10.73 -3.89
C ILE A 191 19.62 9.30 -3.61
N TYR A 192 18.94 9.10 -2.48
CA TYR A 192 18.37 7.81 -2.10
C TYR A 192 16.87 7.98 -1.78
N TYR A 193 16.05 7.08 -2.31
CA TYR A 193 14.59 7.10 -2.13
C TYR A 193 14.19 5.92 -1.26
N GLY A 194 13.54 6.17 -0.12
CA GLY A 194 13.12 5.12 0.82
C GLY A 194 11.82 5.47 1.56
N GLY A 195 11.42 4.59 2.46
CA GLY A 195 10.05 4.55 2.97
C GLY A 195 9.09 3.81 2.03
N ILE A 196 7.94 3.46 2.58
CA ILE A 196 7.00 2.49 1.99
C ILE A 196 6.46 2.89 0.61
N PRO A 197 6.12 4.16 0.32
CA PRO A 197 5.64 4.54 -1.01
C PRO A 197 6.65 4.28 -2.13
N PHE A 198 7.95 4.51 -1.90
CA PHE A 198 8.99 4.19 -2.89
C PHE A 198 9.23 2.68 -3.00
N MET A 199 9.11 1.91 -1.90
CA MET A 199 9.06 0.44 -1.99
C MET A 199 7.86 -0.05 -2.82
N ILE A 200 6.68 0.55 -2.68
CA ILE A 200 5.46 0.20 -3.42
C ILE A 200 5.62 0.51 -4.92
N LEU A 201 6.20 1.67 -5.27
CA LEU A 201 6.55 2.03 -6.65
C LEU A 201 7.53 1.02 -7.26
N ASP A 202 8.61 0.68 -6.55
CA ASP A 202 9.63 -0.22 -7.08
C ASP A 202 9.10 -1.67 -7.17
N LEU A 203 8.26 -2.13 -6.23
CA LEU A 203 7.53 -3.41 -6.33
C LEU A 203 6.58 -3.46 -7.53
N HIS A 204 5.85 -2.37 -7.81
CA HIS A 204 4.96 -2.28 -8.96
C HIS A 204 5.74 -2.43 -10.28
N ASN A 205 6.88 -1.75 -10.39
CA ASN A 205 7.78 -1.87 -11.54
C ASN A 205 8.34 -3.31 -11.66
N MET A 206 8.84 -3.89 -10.57
CA MET A 206 9.38 -5.26 -10.56
C MET A 206 8.35 -6.32 -10.97
N ILE A 207 7.09 -6.22 -10.50
CA ILE A 207 6.01 -7.13 -10.94
C ILE A 207 5.76 -6.99 -12.45
N THR A 208 5.78 -5.75 -12.97
CA THR A 208 5.59 -5.47 -14.39
C THR A 208 6.70 -6.07 -15.25
N ASP A 209 7.96 -5.91 -14.83
CA ASP A 209 9.14 -6.47 -15.51
C ASP A 209 9.16 -8.00 -15.42
N ASP A 210 8.90 -8.57 -14.25
CA ASP A 210 8.82 -10.01 -14.01
C ASP A 210 7.79 -10.65 -14.96
N LEU A 211 6.60 -10.07 -15.16
CA LEU A 211 5.60 -10.59 -16.11
C LEU A 211 6.12 -10.64 -17.55
N GLN A 212 6.88 -9.63 -17.98
CA GLN A 212 7.43 -9.56 -19.34
C GLN A 212 8.58 -10.55 -19.57
N ILE A 213 9.40 -10.81 -18.55
CA ILE A 213 10.59 -11.67 -18.62
C ILE A 213 10.24 -13.15 -18.38
N LEU A 214 9.41 -13.43 -17.36
CA LEU A 214 9.13 -14.80 -16.91
C LEU A 214 8.26 -15.58 -17.91
N ILE A 215 7.25 -14.96 -18.52
CA ILE A 215 6.34 -15.68 -19.44
C ILE A 215 7.12 -16.27 -20.63
N PRO A 216 8.00 -15.53 -21.35
CA PRO A 216 8.91 -16.10 -22.34
C PRO A 216 9.86 -17.14 -21.76
N MET A 217 10.48 -16.86 -20.60
CA MET A 217 11.51 -17.73 -20.03
C MET A 217 10.97 -19.11 -19.63
N VAL A 218 9.87 -19.14 -18.87
CA VAL A 218 9.19 -20.39 -18.48
C VAL A 218 8.74 -21.13 -19.74
N SER A 219 8.20 -20.41 -20.73
CA SER A 219 7.76 -21.00 -22.00
C SER A 219 8.92 -21.67 -22.76
N ILE A 220 10.10 -21.08 -22.81
CA ILE A 220 11.30 -21.67 -23.43
C ILE A 220 11.71 -22.97 -22.71
N VAL A 221 11.74 -22.96 -21.38
CA VAL A 221 12.05 -24.15 -20.58
C VAL A 221 11.04 -25.27 -20.83
N ILE A 222 9.74 -24.94 -20.89
CA ILE A 222 8.68 -25.91 -21.18
C ILE A 222 8.76 -26.41 -22.63
N VAL A 223 8.99 -25.55 -23.62
CA VAL A 223 9.24 -25.94 -25.01
C VAL A 223 10.35 -26.99 -25.07
N LEU A 224 11.46 -26.78 -24.37
CA LEU A 224 12.58 -27.72 -24.30
C LEU A 224 12.14 -29.08 -23.73
N PHE A 225 11.53 -29.13 -22.55
CA PHE A 225 11.14 -30.40 -21.92
C PHE A 225 10.01 -31.14 -22.66
N LEU A 226 9.01 -30.42 -23.19
CA LEU A 226 7.96 -30.99 -24.04
C LEU A 226 8.56 -31.55 -25.35
N TYR A 227 9.49 -30.84 -25.98
CA TYR A 227 10.15 -31.31 -27.21
C TYR A 227 11.02 -32.54 -26.94
N LEU A 228 11.80 -32.55 -25.85
CA LEU A 228 12.59 -33.71 -25.44
C LEU A 228 11.71 -34.93 -25.15
N GLY A 229 10.54 -34.72 -24.54
CA GLY A 229 9.57 -35.76 -24.20
C GLY A 229 8.82 -36.35 -25.41
N PHE A 230 8.22 -35.50 -26.26
CA PHE A 230 7.39 -35.96 -27.39
C PHE A 230 8.15 -36.13 -28.72
N ARG A 231 9.25 -35.39 -28.90
CA ARG A 231 10.05 -35.27 -30.15
C ARG A 231 9.22 -34.90 -31.38
N LYS A 232 8.18 -34.10 -31.18
CA LYS A 232 7.27 -33.56 -32.20
C LYS A 232 6.77 -32.19 -31.78
N TRP A 233 6.69 -31.26 -32.73
CA TRP A 233 6.11 -29.93 -32.52
C TRP A 233 4.62 -29.95 -32.12
N GLU A 234 3.84 -30.91 -32.62
CA GLU A 234 2.47 -31.20 -32.11
C GLU A 234 2.43 -31.37 -30.59
N GLY A 235 3.45 -32.02 -30.02
CA GLY A 235 3.59 -32.27 -28.58
C GLY A 235 4.14 -31.10 -27.78
N VAL A 236 4.43 -29.98 -28.44
CA VAL A 236 4.88 -28.72 -27.83
C VAL A 236 3.76 -27.69 -27.92
N PHE A 237 3.27 -27.42 -29.14
CA PHE A 237 2.30 -26.36 -29.38
C PHE A 237 0.91 -26.65 -28.82
N LEU A 238 0.41 -27.89 -28.86
CA LEU A 238 -0.93 -28.20 -28.34
C LEU A 238 -1.04 -27.99 -26.81
N PRO A 239 -0.09 -28.47 -25.97
CA PRO A 239 -0.05 -28.10 -24.56
C PRO A 239 0.02 -26.57 -24.34
N LEU A 240 0.95 -25.87 -25.02
CA LEU A 240 1.15 -24.43 -24.82
C LEU A 240 -0.08 -23.59 -25.21
N ILE A 241 -0.76 -23.93 -26.31
CA ILE A 241 -2.02 -23.29 -26.71
C ILE A 241 -3.11 -23.53 -25.66
N SER A 242 -3.16 -24.74 -25.06
CA SER A 242 -4.12 -25.09 -24.01
C SER A 242 -3.99 -24.15 -22.80
N VAL A 243 -2.74 -23.88 -22.39
CA VAL A 243 -2.48 -22.95 -21.31
C VAL A 243 -2.71 -21.50 -21.73
N ALA A 244 -2.21 -21.07 -22.89
CA ALA A 244 -2.33 -19.68 -23.34
C ALA A 244 -3.80 -19.21 -23.36
N VAL A 245 -4.71 -20.05 -23.86
CA VAL A 245 -6.16 -19.81 -23.78
C VAL A 245 -6.64 -19.66 -22.33
N SER A 246 -6.24 -20.59 -21.46
CA SER A 246 -6.66 -20.62 -20.05
C SER A 246 -6.13 -19.43 -19.25
N LEU A 247 -4.90 -18.99 -19.55
CA LEU A 247 -4.26 -17.82 -18.95
C LEU A 247 -4.97 -16.52 -19.35
N VAL A 248 -5.29 -16.34 -20.63
CA VAL A 248 -6.08 -15.20 -21.13
C VAL A 248 -7.45 -15.15 -20.46
N TRP A 249 -8.13 -16.30 -20.28
CA TRP A 249 -9.42 -16.34 -19.60
C TRP A 249 -9.28 -16.00 -18.11
N THR A 250 -8.23 -16.47 -17.44
CA THR A 250 -8.00 -16.20 -16.00
C THR A 250 -7.72 -14.71 -15.76
N LEU A 251 -6.72 -14.15 -16.44
CA LEU A 251 -6.33 -12.74 -16.28
C LEU A 251 -7.41 -11.78 -16.82
N GLY A 252 -8.13 -12.16 -17.89
CA GLY A 252 -9.24 -11.38 -18.42
C GLY A 252 -10.44 -11.33 -17.45
N ILE A 253 -10.69 -12.39 -16.68
CA ILE A 253 -11.70 -12.38 -15.61
C ILE A 253 -11.21 -11.59 -14.39
N MET A 254 -9.92 -11.68 -14.02
CA MET A 254 -9.35 -10.82 -12.95
C MET A 254 -9.57 -9.34 -13.27
N SER A 255 -9.21 -8.91 -14.49
CA SER A 255 -9.41 -7.54 -14.94
C SER A 255 -10.89 -7.15 -15.01
N LEU A 256 -11.77 -8.00 -15.56
CA LEU A 256 -13.22 -7.76 -15.61
C LEU A 256 -13.83 -7.57 -14.21
N LEU A 257 -13.35 -8.32 -13.22
CA LEU A 257 -13.77 -8.20 -11.82
C LEU A 257 -13.03 -7.10 -11.05
N LYS A 258 -12.10 -6.39 -11.70
CA LYS A 258 -11.21 -5.37 -11.11
C LYS A 258 -10.37 -5.86 -9.93
N VAL A 259 -10.03 -7.15 -9.91
CA VAL A 259 -9.09 -7.70 -8.93
C VAL A 259 -7.66 -7.45 -9.45
N PRO A 260 -6.83 -6.65 -8.74
CA PRO A 260 -5.48 -6.34 -9.19
C PRO A 260 -4.53 -7.52 -8.97
N LEU A 261 -3.40 -7.52 -9.68
CA LEU A 261 -2.30 -8.42 -9.39
C LEU A 261 -1.53 -7.96 -8.14
N SER A 262 -1.63 -8.74 -7.07
CA SER A 262 -0.72 -8.72 -5.91
C SER A 262 0.59 -9.45 -6.17
N ILE A 263 1.60 -9.24 -5.30
CA ILE A 263 2.89 -9.96 -5.29
C ILE A 263 2.71 -11.48 -5.42
N ILE A 264 1.68 -12.03 -4.79
CA ILE A 264 1.37 -13.47 -4.79
C ILE A 264 0.68 -13.91 -6.09
N SER A 265 -0.31 -13.15 -6.56
CA SER A 265 -1.03 -13.49 -7.79
C SER A 265 -0.15 -13.39 -9.05
N ASN A 266 0.97 -12.66 -8.99
CA ASN A 266 2.02 -12.66 -10.01
C ASN A 266 2.56 -14.07 -10.35
N ILE A 267 2.39 -15.05 -9.44
CA ILE A 267 2.81 -16.44 -9.65
C ILE A 267 1.80 -17.24 -10.50
N ILE A 268 0.54 -16.78 -10.64
CA ILE A 268 -0.53 -17.50 -11.36
C ILE A 268 -0.16 -17.80 -12.83
N PRO A 269 0.37 -16.86 -13.65
CA PRO A 269 0.80 -17.17 -15.00
C PRO A 269 1.79 -18.34 -15.06
N VAL A 270 2.78 -18.35 -14.17
CA VAL A 270 3.80 -19.40 -14.13
C VAL A 270 3.24 -20.73 -13.63
N ILE A 271 2.30 -20.72 -12.67
CA ILE A 271 1.57 -21.93 -12.25
C ILE A 271 0.80 -22.53 -13.41
N LEU A 272 0.03 -21.72 -14.16
CA LEU A 272 -0.74 -22.22 -15.29
C LEU A 272 0.17 -22.73 -16.42
N ILE A 273 1.27 -22.01 -16.70
CA ILE A 273 2.28 -22.42 -17.68
C ILE A 273 2.98 -23.71 -17.25
N ALA A 274 3.48 -23.85 -16.03
CA ALA A 274 4.11 -25.09 -15.57
C ALA A 274 3.13 -26.27 -15.49
N VAL A 275 2.02 -26.10 -14.78
CA VAL A 275 1.09 -27.20 -14.40
C VAL A 275 0.09 -27.52 -15.51
N GLY A 276 -0.48 -26.51 -16.16
CA GLY A 276 -1.62 -26.68 -17.07
C GLY A 276 -1.32 -27.57 -18.29
N ASN A 277 -0.05 -27.63 -18.68
CA ASN A 277 0.42 -28.56 -19.72
C ASN A 277 0.15 -30.04 -19.38
N ALA A 278 0.14 -30.43 -18.09
CA ALA A 278 -0.05 -31.80 -17.60
C ALA A 278 -1.26 -32.52 -18.21
N TYR A 279 -2.42 -31.87 -18.19
CA TYR A 279 -3.68 -32.46 -18.66
C TYR A 279 -3.64 -32.71 -20.17
N THR A 280 -3.07 -31.77 -20.93
CA THR A 280 -2.88 -31.92 -22.37
C THR A 280 -1.83 -32.97 -22.71
N ILE A 281 -0.74 -33.11 -21.93
CA ILE A 281 0.25 -34.20 -22.07
C ILE A 281 -0.44 -35.56 -21.98
N HIS A 282 -1.31 -35.77 -20.99
CA HIS A 282 -2.02 -37.04 -20.81
C HIS A 282 -3.06 -37.31 -21.92
N VAL A 283 -3.85 -36.31 -22.32
CA VAL A 283 -4.80 -36.41 -23.44
C VAL A 283 -4.08 -36.75 -24.74
N LEU A 284 -3.02 -36.00 -25.07
CA LEU A 284 -2.23 -36.20 -26.28
C LEU A 284 -1.56 -37.57 -26.31
N SER A 285 -1.04 -38.05 -25.18
CA SER A 285 -0.46 -39.39 -25.07
C SER A 285 -1.48 -40.49 -25.41
N ARG A 286 -2.70 -40.41 -24.84
CA ARG A 286 -3.77 -41.38 -25.10
C ARG A 286 -4.33 -41.30 -26.53
N PHE A 287 -4.45 -40.11 -27.11
CA PHE A 287 -4.80 -39.95 -28.53
C PHE A 287 -3.73 -40.54 -29.46
N ASN A 288 -2.44 -40.41 -29.10
CA ASN A 288 -1.35 -41.02 -29.86
C ASN A 288 -1.36 -42.56 -29.81
N GLU A 289 -1.75 -43.17 -28.68
CA GLU A 289 -1.97 -44.62 -28.60
C GLU A 289 -3.18 -45.06 -29.44
N ALA A 290 -4.30 -44.33 -29.37
CA ALA A 290 -5.55 -44.67 -30.06
C ALA A 290 -5.54 -44.44 -31.58
N ARG A 291 -4.70 -43.52 -32.09
CA ARG A 291 -4.51 -43.25 -33.53
C ARG A 291 -4.10 -44.49 -34.35
N ILE A 292 -3.71 -45.59 -33.70
CA ILE A 292 -3.41 -46.89 -34.33
C ILE A 292 -4.66 -47.52 -34.97
N ALA A 293 -5.87 -47.34 -34.40
CA ALA A 293 -7.10 -47.99 -34.87
C ALA A 293 -8.04 -47.10 -35.73
N ARG A 294 -7.64 -45.84 -35.97
CA ARG A 294 -8.12 -44.96 -37.07
C ARG A 294 -9.63 -44.58 -37.17
N THR A 295 -10.51 -44.94 -36.24
CA THR A 295 -11.93 -44.52 -36.28
C THR A 295 -12.27 -43.37 -35.30
N ARG A 296 -13.30 -42.56 -35.63
CA ARG A 296 -13.83 -41.52 -34.72
C ARG A 296 -14.30 -42.10 -33.38
N ASP A 297 -14.91 -43.29 -33.39
CA ASP A 297 -15.34 -43.98 -32.18
C ASP A 297 -14.15 -44.48 -31.32
N CYS A 298 -13.02 -44.83 -31.93
CA CYS A 298 -11.79 -45.12 -31.19
C CYS A 298 -11.25 -43.86 -30.50
N LEU A 299 -11.22 -42.71 -31.18
CA LEU A 299 -10.85 -41.42 -30.58
C LEU A 299 -11.82 -41.00 -29.46
N ALA A 300 -13.13 -41.24 -29.63
CA ALA A 300 -14.14 -40.98 -28.59
C ALA A 300 -13.96 -41.88 -27.37
N THR A 301 -13.55 -43.13 -27.58
CA THR A 301 -13.23 -44.08 -26.51
C THR A 301 -11.94 -43.68 -25.78
N ALA A 302 -10.91 -43.25 -26.51
CA ALA A 302 -9.67 -42.73 -25.93
C ALA A 302 -9.89 -41.46 -25.10
N LEU A 303 -10.71 -40.53 -25.60
CA LEU A 303 -11.12 -39.33 -24.86
C LEU A 303 -11.91 -39.70 -23.59
N TYR A 304 -12.82 -40.67 -23.67
CA TYR A 304 -13.56 -41.15 -22.50
C TYR A 304 -12.64 -41.79 -21.44
N GLU A 305 -11.70 -42.63 -21.85
CA GLU A 305 -10.74 -43.29 -20.94
C GLU A 305 -9.79 -42.31 -20.26
N VAL A 306 -9.35 -41.24 -20.96
CA VAL A 306 -8.45 -40.23 -20.39
C VAL A 306 -9.18 -39.13 -19.62
N ALA A 307 -10.41 -38.79 -19.98
CA ALA A 307 -11.18 -37.73 -19.32
C ALA A 307 -11.42 -38.04 -17.84
N THR A 308 -11.68 -39.29 -17.48
CA THR A 308 -11.96 -39.66 -16.07
C THR A 308 -10.76 -39.38 -15.14
N PRO A 309 -9.53 -39.89 -15.39
CA PRO A 309 -8.37 -39.57 -14.56
C PRO A 309 -7.93 -38.10 -14.67
N VAL A 310 -8.02 -37.46 -15.85
CA VAL A 310 -7.63 -36.05 -16.02
C VAL A 310 -8.59 -35.09 -15.32
N SER A 311 -9.91 -35.31 -15.40
CA SER A 311 -10.89 -34.54 -14.61
C SER A 311 -10.68 -34.71 -13.11
N LEU A 312 -10.30 -35.91 -12.66
CA LEU A 312 -10.07 -36.13 -11.23
C LEU A 312 -8.81 -35.44 -10.72
N ALA A 313 -7.71 -35.51 -11.47
CA ALA A 313 -6.48 -34.76 -11.21
C ALA A 313 -6.77 -33.25 -11.14
N GLY A 314 -7.43 -32.69 -12.17
CA GLY A 314 -7.87 -31.29 -12.16
C GLY A 314 -8.77 -30.93 -10.97
N ILE A 315 -9.71 -31.79 -10.57
CA ILE A 315 -10.55 -31.57 -9.38
C ILE A 315 -9.73 -31.60 -8.08
N THR A 316 -8.72 -32.47 -7.95
CA THR A 316 -7.83 -32.46 -6.78
C THR A 316 -6.93 -31.24 -6.73
N THR A 317 -6.42 -30.77 -7.87
CA THR A 317 -5.66 -29.51 -7.95
C THR A 317 -6.55 -28.32 -7.60
N ILE A 318 -7.77 -28.25 -8.14
CA ILE A 318 -8.79 -27.25 -7.77
C ILE A 318 -9.08 -27.31 -6.26
N ALA A 319 -9.26 -28.49 -5.68
CA ALA A 319 -9.50 -28.64 -4.24
C ALA A 319 -8.33 -28.15 -3.38
N GLY A 320 -7.09 -28.33 -3.86
CA GLY A 320 -5.88 -27.78 -3.23
C GLY A 320 -5.82 -26.25 -3.26
N PHE A 321 -6.29 -25.60 -4.33
CA PHE A 321 -6.38 -24.14 -4.39
C PHE A 321 -7.60 -23.58 -3.64
N ILE A 322 -8.74 -24.29 -3.66
CA ILE A 322 -9.94 -23.94 -2.89
C ILE A 322 -9.69 -23.97 -1.37
N SER A 323 -8.71 -24.75 -0.89
CA SER A 323 -8.38 -24.76 0.55
C SER A 323 -7.85 -23.41 1.04
N PHE A 324 -7.30 -22.55 0.17
CA PHE A 324 -6.93 -21.18 0.52
C PHE A 324 -8.14 -20.28 0.78
N ILE A 325 -9.24 -20.49 0.06
CA ILE A 325 -10.49 -19.69 0.19
C ILE A 325 -11.10 -19.89 1.59
N PHE A 326 -11.15 -21.14 2.06
CA PHE A 326 -11.73 -21.49 3.36
C PHE A 326 -10.72 -21.54 4.51
N GLY A 327 -9.43 -21.60 4.17
CA GLY A 327 -8.34 -21.83 5.12
C GLY A 327 -7.38 -20.67 5.29
N SER A 328 -7.60 -19.52 4.65
CA SER A 328 -6.79 -18.32 4.89
C SER A 328 -7.62 -17.13 5.37
N TYR A 329 -7.03 -16.33 6.25
CA TYR A 329 -7.55 -15.04 6.68
C TYR A 329 -7.25 -13.92 5.68
N LEU A 330 -6.17 -14.06 4.89
CA LEU A 330 -5.65 -12.98 4.04
C LEU A 330 -6.31 -13.01 2.66
N VAL A 331 -6.86 -11.87 2.24
CA VAL A 331 -7.62 -11.70 0.99
C VAL A 331 -6.76 -12.07 -0.21
N MET A 332 -5.49 -11.64 -0.27
CA MET A 332 -4.59 -11.99 -1.38
C MET A 332 -4.40 -13.50 -1.58
N ILE A 333 -4.47 -14.29 -0.49
CA ILE A 333 -4.29 -15.75 -0.52
C ILE A 333 -5.59 -16.42 -0.97
N GLN A 334 -6.74 -15.89 -0.53
CA GLN A 334 -8.05 -16.34 -1.00
C GLN A 334 -8.22 -16.05 -2.50
N GLU A 335 -7.90 -14.84 -2.97
CA GLU A 335 -7.95 -14.43 -4.38
C GLU A 335 -7.02 -15.28 -5.24
N PHE A 336 -5.77 -15.49 -4.80
CA PHE A 336 -4.84 -16.41 -5.43
C PHE A 336 -5.45 -17.82 -5.57
N GLY A 337 -6.07 -18.34 -4.51
CA GLY A 337 -6.81 -19.61 -4.53
C GLY A 337 -7.95 -19.64 -5.54
N VAL A 338 -8.78 -18.60 -5.60
CA VAL A 338 -9.88 -18.46 -6.57
C VAL A 338 -9.36 -18.49 -8.01
N PHE A 339 -8.41 -17.61 -8.34
CA PHE A 339 -7.97 -17.45 -9.73
C PHE A 339 -7.06 -18.59 -10.21
N ALA A 340 -6.25 -19.18 -9.33
CA ALA A 340 -5.53 -20.41 -9.64
C ALA A 340 -6.49 -21.59 -9.86
N ALA A 341 -7.52 -21.76 -9.01
CA ALA A 341 -8.55 -22.79 -9.21
C ALA A 341 -9.32 -22.60 -10.53
N LEU A 342 -9.70 -21.36 -10.87
CA LEU A 342 -10.35 -21.03 -12.14
C LEU A 342 -9.43 -21.32 -13.34
N GLY A 343 -8.15 -20.94 -13.29
CA GLY A 343 -7.21 -21.21 -14.37
C GLY A 343 -6.96 -22.70 -14.58
N ILE A 344 -6.90 -23.50 -13.52
CA ILE A 344 -6.85 -24.97 -13.61
C ILE A 344 -8.16 -25.54 -14.19
N LEU A 345 -9.32 -25.01 -13.80
CA LEU A 345 -10.61 -25.40 -14.38
C LEU A 345 -10.68 -25.09 -15.88
N PHE A 346 -10.23 -23.90 -16.31
CA PHE A 346 -10.14 -23.57 -17.73
C PHE A 346 -9.17 -24.49 -18.46
N THR A 347 -8.00 -24.76 -17.88
CA THR A 347 -7.02 -25.68 -18.46
C THR A 347 -7.60 -27.09 -18.63
N LEU A 348 -8.38 -27.56 -17.66
CA LEU A 348 -9.10 -28.83 -17.74
C LEU A 348 -10.14 -28.84 -18.88
N LEU A 349 -10.95 -27.78 -19.00
CA LEU A 349 -11.95 -27.63 -20.06
C LEU A 349 -11.31 -27.57 -21.45
N VAL A 350 -10.26 -26.76 -21.62
CA VAL A 350 -9.51 -26.62 -22.88
C VAL A 350 -8.84 -27.95 -23.25
N SER A 351 -8.21 -28.63 -22.28
CA SER A 351 -7.55 -29.93 -22.49
C SER A 351 -8.52 -31.06 -22.86
N LEU A 352 -9.78 -31.03 -22.38
CA LEU A 352 -10.77 -32.09 -22.65
C LEU A 352 -11.76 -31.79 -23.78
N ALA A 353 -11.91 -30.53 -24.19
CA ALA A 353 -12.80 -30.14 -25.29
C ALA A 353 -12.05 -29.57 -26.50
N PHE A 354 -11.25 -28.52 -26.31
CA PHE A 354 -10.61 -27.77 -27.38
C PHE A 354 -9.45 -28.55 -28.03
N ILE A 355 -8.54 -29.13 -27.24
CA ILE A 355 -7.40 -29.89 -27.80
C ILE A 355 -7.86 -31.15 -28.58
N PRO A 356 -8.81 -31.97 -28.09
CA PRO A 356 -9.40 -33.05 -28.88
C PRO A 356 -10.06 -32.58 -30.17
N ALA A 357 -10.74 -31.42 -30.15
CA ALA A 357 -11.35 -30.86 -31.35
C ALA A 357 -10.31 -30.49 -32.42
N LEU A 358 -9.17 -29.90 -32.02
CA LEU A 358 -8.03 -29.63 -32.90
C LEU A 358 -7.40 -30.93 -33.45
N LEU A 359 -7.14 -31.92 -32.59
CA LEU A 359 -6.53 -33.21 -32.98
C LEU A 359 -7.35 -34.03 -34.00
N VAL A 360 -8.65 -33.74 -34.13
CA VAL A 360 -9.57 -34.36 -35.11
C VAL A 360 -9.53 -33.68 -36.48
N LEU A 361 -9.06 -32.42 -36.58
CA LEU A 361 -8.88 -31.73 -37.87
C LEU A 361 -7.67 -32.25 -38.66
N GLU A 362 -6.70 -32.86 -37.97
CA GLU A 362 -5.45 -33.33 -38.55
C GLU A 362 -5.67 -34.59 -39.41
N LYS A 363 -5.91 -34.38 -40.71
CA LYS A 363 -6.21 -35.42 -41.71
C LYS A 363 -5.04 -36.32 -42.13
N LYS A 364 -3.83 -36.10 -41.61
CA LYS A 364 -2.61 -36.66 -42.22
C LYS A 364 -2.41 -38.14 -41.85
N GLU A 365 -2.43 -39.02 -42.85
CA GLU A 365 -2.01 -40.41 -42.68
C GLU A 365 -0.49 -40.50 -42.52
N PRO A 366 0.06 -41.11 -41.44
CA PRO A 366 1.49 -41.37 -41.36
C PRO A 366 1.86 -42.62 -42.17
N ASP A 367 2.90 -42.51 -42.99
CA ASP A 367 3.50 -43.63 -43.73
C ASP A 367 3.97 -44.76 -42.79
N GLN A 368 3.93 -46.01 -43.26
CA GLN A 368 4.30 -47.18 -42.48
C GLN A 368 5.79 -47.22 -42.10
N LYS A 369 6.70 -46.67 -42.93
CA LYS A 369 8.12 -46.54 -42.56
C LYS A 369 8.29 -45.53 -41.42
N ALA A 370 7.66 -44.35 -41.54
CA ALA A 370 7.62 -43.34 -40.49
C ALA A 370 7.07 -43.90 -39.16
N LYS A 371 5.99 -44.69 -39.18
CA LYS A 371 5.44 -45.36 -37.98
C LYS A 371 6.45 -46.27 -37.26
N LYS A 372 7.26 -47.03 -38.00
CA LYS A 372 8.25 -47.96 -37.43
C LYS A 372 9.45 -47.21 -36.85
N GLU A 373 9.88 -46.14 -37.51
CA GLU A 373 10.98 -45.30 -37.06
C GLU A 373 10.60 -44.39 -35.88
N GLU A 374 9.39 -43.80 -35.88
CA GLU A 374 8.84 -43.04 -34.76
C GLU A 374 8.69 -43.90 -33.50
N ARG A 375 8.17 -45.13 -33.62
CA ARG A 375 8.11 -46.09 -32.48
C ARG A 375 9.50 -46.31 -31.88
N ARG A 376 10.53 -46.47 -32.73
CA ARG A 376 11.91 -46.69 -32.31
C ARG A 376 12.54 -45.43 -31.67
N LYS A 377 12.23 -44.24 -32.19
CA LYS A 377 12.73 -42.93 -31.70
C LYS A 377 12.04 -42.43 -30.42
N ARG A 378 10.71 -42.56 -30.27
CA ARG A 378 9.95 -42.21 -29.04
C ARG A 378 10.31 -43.13 -27.86
N SER A 379 10.51 -44.42 -28.10
CA SER A 379 10.84 -45.41 -27.06
C SER A 379 12.28 -45.33 -26.53
N ALA A 380 13.17 -44.62 -27.23
CA ALA A 380 14.61 -44.73 -27.01
C ALA A 380 15.14 -44.11 -25.70
N LEU A 381 14.68 -42.92 -25.28
CA LEU A 381 15.20 -42.24 -24.09
C LEU A 381 14.28 -42.45 -22.87
N THR A 382 13.06 -41.92 -22.92
CA THR A 382 12.05 -42.08 -21.84
C THR A 382 11.83 -43.56 -21.53
N GLY A 383 11.71 -44.40 -22.57
CA GLY A 383 11.56 -45.85 -22.42
C GLY A 383 12.84 -46.58 -21.94
N ARG A 384 14.04 -45.98 -21.98
CA ARG A 384 15.21 -46.53 -21.25
C ARG A 384 15.11 -46.19 -19.76
N ILE A 385 14.72 -44.96 -19.43
CA ILE A 385 14.58 -44.51 -18.04
C ILE A 385 13.48 -45.30 -17.33
N THR A 386 12.28 -45.44 -17.90
CA THR A 386 11.18 -46.22 -17.28
C THR A 386 11.56 -47.68 -17.07
N ARG A 387 12.29 -48.32 -18.00
CA ARG A 387 12.79 -49.70 -17.84
C ARG A 387 13.91 -49.82 -16.81
N GLY A 388 14.71 -48.77 -16.59
CA GLY A 388 15.70 -48.71 -15.51
C GLY A 388 15.01 -48.65 -14.15
N ILE A 389 14.03 -47.74 -14.03
CA ILE A 389 13.15 -47.58 -12.87
C ILE A 389 12.38 -48.88 -12.58
N GLU A 390 11.77 -49.51 -13.59
CA GLU A 390 11.08 -50.80 -13.49
C GLU A 390 11.99 -51.86 -12.86
N LYS A 391 13.21 -52.05 -13.39
CA LYS A 391 14.18 -53.01 -12.85
C LYS A 391 14.59 -52.69 -11.41
N LEU A 392 14.70 -51.42 -11.04
CA LEU A 392 15.05 -51.01 -9.67
C LEU A 392 13.90 -51.31 -8.71
N VAL A 393 12.67 -50.93 -9.07
CA VAL A 393 11.45 -51.13 -8.27
C VAL A 393 11.13 -52.61 -8.09
N THR A 394 11.26 -53.45 -9.12
CA THR A 394 10.98 -54.90 -8.99
C THR A 394 12.09 -55.66 -8.28
N LYS A 395 13.37 -55.31 -8.47
CA LYS A 395 14.49 -56.03 -7.83
C LYS A 395 14.80 -55.58 -6.39
N ARG A 396 14.54 -54.33 -6.02
CA ARG A 396 14.93 -53.77 -4.70
C ARG A 396 13.81 -52.96 -4.00
N PRO A 397 12.54 -53.42 -3.96
CA PRO A 397 11.44 -52.62 -3.39
C PRO A 397 11.65 -52.29 -1.91
N LYS A 398 12.18 -53.22 -1.10
CA LYS A 398 12.48 -52.97 0.33
C LYS A 398 13.49 -51.85 0.54
N ALA A 399 14.53 -51.77 -0.31
CA ALA A 399 15.56 -50.74 -0.20
C ALA A 399 15.01 -49.35 -0.54
N ILE A 400 14.12 -49.24 -1.54
CA ILE A 400 13.45 -47.98 -1.88
C ILE A 400 12.62 -47.46 -0.70
N VAL A 401 11.86 -48.34 -0.04
CA VAL A 401 11.06 -47.97 1.14
C VAL A 401 11.97 -47.51 2.29
N TRP A 402 13.05 -48.23 2.61
CA TRP A 402 13.97 -47.85 3.68
C TRP A 402 14.72 -46.53 3.40
N VAL A 403 15.14 -46.28 2.15
CA VAL A 403 15.72 -44.99 1.77
C VAL A 403 14.70 -43.86 1.89
N GLY A 404 13.45 -44.09 1.48
CA GLY A 404 12.36 -43.12 1.69
C GLY A 404 12.12 -42.79 3.16
N VAL A 405 12.06 -43.82 4.02
CA VAL A 405 11.93 -43.64 5.49
C VAL A 405 13.13 -42.89 6.07
N PHE A 406 14.35 -43.23 5.68
CA PHE A 406 15.57 -42.53 6.13
C PHE A 406 15.55 -41.04 5.73
N LEU A 407 15.22 -40.72 4.48
CA LEU A 407 15.12 -39.34 4.00
C LEU A 407 14.01 -38.56 4.71
N ALA A 408 12.87 -39.20 5.00
CA ALA A 408 11.80 -38.58 5.78
C ALA A 408 12.24 -38.29 7.23
N ILE A 409 12.91 -39.23 7.90
CA ILE A 409 13.45 -39.02 9.26
C ILE A 409 14.48 -37.89 9.27
N LEU A 410 15.41 -37.87 8.31
CA LEU A 410 16.40 -36.80 8.17
C LEU A 410 15.71 -35.43 8.02
N ALA A 411 14.74 -35.33 7.12
CA ALA A 411 13.98 -34.11 6.87
C ALA A 411 13.14 -33.66 8.09
N LEU A 412 12.57 -34.59 8.88
CA LEU A 412 11.89 -34.26 10.15
C LEU A 412 12.80 -33.49 11.11
N THR A 413 14.10 -33.80 11.17
CA THR A 413 15.05 -33.06 12.03
C THR A 413 15.37 -31.64 11.54
N GLY A 414 15.04 -31.31 10.29
CA GLY A 414 15.11 -29.95 9.75
C GLY A 414 13.93 -29.07 10.16
N ILE A 415 12.73 -29.63 10.33
CA ILE A 415 11.49 -28.86 10.56
C ILE A 415 11.56 -27.89 11.76
N PRO A 416 12.14 -28.25 12.94
CA PRO A 416 12.26 -27.32 14.07
C PRO A 416 13.17 -26.11 13.81
N ARG A 417 13.91 -26.07 12.69
CA ARG A 417 14.83 -24.99 12.32
C ARG A 417 14.21 -23.95 11.37
N ILE A 418 12.95 -24.13 10.96
CA ILE A 418 12.25 -23.17 10.10
C ILE A 418 12.00 -21.88 10.88
N SER A 419 12.56 -20.77 10.39
CA SER A 419 12.26 -19.43 10.87
C SER A 419 11.05 -18.82 10.14
N ARG A 420 10.46 -17.77 10.72
CA ARG A 420 9.40 -16.98 10.09
C ARG A 420 9.92 -15.57 9.87
N ARG A 421 9.74 -15.01 8.67
CA ARG A 421 10.22 -13.66 8.30
C ARG A 421 9.24 -12.99 7.34
N VAL A 422 8.67 -11.88 7.78
CA VAL A 422 7.92 -10.94 6.96
C VAL A 422 8.65 -9.61 7.05
N ASN A 423 9.49 -9.32 6.06
CA ASN A 423 10.22 -8.08 5.93
C ASN A 423 10.18 -7.69 4.44
N LEU A 424 9.56 -6.54 4.12
CA LEU A 424 9.39 -6.07 2.75
C LEU A 424 10.75 -5.71 2.10
N VAL A 425 11.71 -5.23 2.89
CA VAL A 425 13.07 -4.90 2.45
C VAL A 425 13.84 -6.17 2.04
N GLU A 426 13.63 -7.29 2.74
CA GLU A 426 14.21 -8.59 2.36
C GLU A 426 13.65 -9.15 1.03
N TYR A 427 12.54 -8.63 0.50
CA TYR A 427 11.98 -9.11 -0.77
C TYR A 427 12.77 -8.60 -1.98
N PHE A 428 13.48 -7.49 -1.82
CA PHE A 428 14.42 -6.96 -2.78
C PHE A 428 15.79 -7.65 -2.66
N GLN A 429 16.47 -7.83 -3.79
CA GLN A 429 17.83 -8.38 -3.81
C GLN A 429 18.80 -7.41 -3.10
N PRO A 430 19.90 -7.89 -2.47
CA PRO A 430 20.84 -7.06 -1.71
C PRO A 430 21.37 -5.82 -2.45
N GLN A 431 21.49 -5.92 -3.78
CA GLN A 431 22.01 -4.86 -4.66
C GLN A 431 20.92 -3.91 -5.21
N ALA A 432 19.66 -4.04 -4.81
CA ALA A 432 18.58 -3.15 -5.27
C ALA A 432 18.73 -1.73 -4.65
N PRO A 433 18.55 -0.64 -5.43
CA PRO A 433 18.73 0.72 -4.92
C PRO A 433 17.85 1.06 -3.71
N ILE A 434 16.58 0.66 -3.73
CA ILE A 434 15.66 0.83 -2.59
C ILE A 434 16.15 0.14 -1.32
N ARG A 435 16.80 -1.03 -1.42
CA ARG A 435 17.35 -1.74 -0.26
C ARG A 435 18.58 -1.05 0.31
N GLN A 436 19.41 -0.44 -0.54
CA GLN A 436 20.53 0.39 -0.11
C GLN A 436 20.04 1.69 0.54
N ALA A 437 18.99 2.30 0.00
CA ALA A 437 18.35 3.48 0.57
C ALA A 437 17.78 3.21 1.98
N GLU A 438 17.10 2.08 2.18
CA GLU A 438 16.64 1.65 3.52
C GLU A 438 17.80 1.43 4.50
N THR A 439 18.90 0.81 4.08
CA THR A 439 20.10 0.66 4.93
C THR A 439 20.71 2.02 5.29
N ILE A 440 20.78 2.97 4.36
CA ILE A 440 21.27 4.33 4.62
C ILE A 440 20.32 5.08 5.57
N LEU A 441 19.01 4.93 5.42
CA LEU A 441 18.02 5.49 6.35
C LEU A 441 18.17 4.89 7.76
N GLU A 442 18.38 3.59 7.88
CA GLU A 442 18.65 2.87 9.13
C GLU A 442 19.94 3.37 9.80
N GLU A 443 21.04 3.45 9.07
CA GLU A 443 22.37 3.83 9.59
C GLU A 443 22.51 5.33 9.91
N LYS A 444 21.92 6.22 9.11
CA LYS A 444 22.11 7.68 9.22
C LYS A 444 20.96 8.43 9.91
N PHE A 445 19.73 7.91 9.89
CA PHE A 445 18.51 8.64 10.32
C PHE A 445 17.56 7.84 11.23
N GLY A 446 18.00 6.68 11.71
CA GLY A 446 17.23 5.84 12.62
C GLY A 446 16.10 5.05 11.96
N GLY A 447 16.11 4.87 10.64
CA GLY A 447 15.18 4.04 9.88
C GLY A 447 13.96 4.78 9.30
N SER A 448 13.25 4.10 8.39
CA SER A 448 12.04 4.63 7.72
C SER A 448 10.72 4.24 8.40
N GLY A 449 10.76 3.29 9.34
CA GLY A 449 9.58 2.72 9.99
C GLY A 449 9.15 3.49 11.24
N ILE A 450 7.83 3.61 11.42
CA ILE A 450 7.22 4.18 12.64
C ILE A 450 6.20 3.22 13.25
N ILE A 451 6.15 3.20 14.59
CA ILE A 451 4.95 2.84 15.36
C ILE A 451 4.20 4.14 15.68
N GLN A 452 2.88 4.08 15.59
CA GLN A 452 1.98 5.16 16.03
C GLN A 452 1.19 4.67 17.22
N ILE A 453 1.05 5.49 18.26
CA ILE A 453 0.22 5.18 19.42
C ILE A 453 -0.77 6.33 19.59
N LEU A 454 -2.05 6.02 19.38
CA LEU A 454 -3.16 6.91 19.69
C LEU A 454 -3.35 6.95 21.21
N ALA A 455 -3.46 8.14 21.77
CA ALA A 455 -3.83 8.42 23.16
C ALA A 455 -5.21 9.09 23.14
N GLU A 456 -6.22 8.44 23.71
CA GLU A 456 -7.59 8.91 23.82
C GLU A 456 -7.82 9.44 25.26
N GLY A 457 -8.01 10.76 25.43
CA GLY A 457 -8.13 11.44 26.72
C GLY A 457 -8.09 12.96 26.59
N ASP A 458 -8.23 13.72 27.68
CA ASP A 458 -8.09 15.18 27.64
C ASP A 458 -6.62 15.57 27.45
N ILE A 459 -6.21 15.86 26.22
CA ILE A 459 -4.80 16.11 25.86
C ILE A 459 -4.28 17.44 26.44
N GLN A 460 -5.15 18.27 27.02
CA GLN A 460 -4.73 19.47 27.74
C GLN A 460 -4.57 19.25 29.25
N ASP A 461 -4.93 18.08 29.79
CA ASP A 461 -4.70 17.73 31.20
C ASP A 461 -3.23 17.33 31.45
N PRO A 462 -2.51 18.00 32.38
CA PRO A 462 -1.17 17.61 32.79
C PRO A 462 -1.05 16.15 33.30
N ALA A 463 -2.11 15.52 33.77
CA ALA A 463 -2.10 14.10 34.13
C ALA A 463 -2.00 13.20 32.89
N VAL A 464 -2.80 13.47 31.85
CA VAL A 464 -2.76 12.75 30.57
C VAL A 464 -1.41 12.94 29.86
N LEU A 465 -0.93 14.19 29.79
CA LEU A 465 0.37 14.51 29.20
C LEU A 465 1.54 13.82 29.92
N ARG A 466 1.47 13.63 31.25
CA ARG A 466 2.48 12.90 32.01
C ARG A 466 2.44 11.39 31.76
N GLU A 467 1.28 10.78 31.50
CA GLU A 467 1.23 9.37 31.06
C GLU A 467 1.76 9.22 29.62
N MET A 468 1.54 10.21 28.75
CA MET A 468 2.18 10.25 27.42
C MET A 468 3.71 10.37 27.52
N GLU A 469 4.23 11.25 28.39
CA GLU A 469 5.67 11.42 28.65
C GLU A 469 6.31 10.12 29.17
N LYS A 470 5.71 9.47 30.17
CA LYS A 470 6.19 8.18 30.68
C LYS A 470 6.22 7.09 29.60
N LEU A 471 5.22 7.09 28.71
CA LEU A 471 5.18 6.15 27.59
C LEU A 471 6.29 6.46 26.57
N GLU A 472 6.59 7.72 26.27
CA GLU A 472 7.74 8.10 25.46
C GLU A 472 9.07 7.66 26.07
N GLU A 473 9.30 7.93 27.36
CA GLU A 473 10.50 7.46 28.08
C GLU A 473 10.62 5.93 28.05
N PHE A 474 9.51 5.22 28.26
CA PHE A 474 9.45 3.77 28.16
C PHE A 474 9.78 3.26 26.76
N LEU A 475 9.32 3.93 25.71
CA LEU A 475 9.60 3.60 24.31
C LEU A 475 11.08 3.83 23.98
N LEU A 476 11.63 4.99 24.34
CA LEU A 476 13.06 5.32 24.16
C LEU A 476 13.99 4.34 24.89
N ALA A 477 13.54 3.75 26.00
CA ALA A 477 14.27 2.70 26.70
C ALA A 477 14.24 1.32 26.01
N GLN A 478 13.44 1.11 24.94
CA GLN A 478 13.38 -0.17 24.22
C GLN A 478 14.47 -0.29 23.15
N GLU A 479 15.09 -1.46 23.09
CA GLU A 479 16.00 -1.85 22.00
C GLU A 479 15.30 -1.77 20.64
N GLY A 480 15.71 -0.81 19.80
CA GLY A 480 15.20 -0.62 18.44
C GLY A 480 14.28 0.59 18.24
N ILE A 481 14.01 1.41 19.27
CA ILE A 481 13.45 2.75 19.08
C ILE A 481 14.60 3.75 18.91
N HIS A 482 14.48 4.66 17.93
CA HIS A 482 15.45 5.72 17.67
C HIS A 482 15.05 7.03 18.34
N SER A 483 13.80 7.46 18.14
CA SER A 483 13.27 8.74 18.61
C SER A 483 11.75 8.67 18.76
N THR A 484 11.20 9.48 19.66
CA THR A 484 9.77 9.68 19.85
C THR A 484 9.39 11.11 19.48
N GLN A 485 8.15 11.31 19.03
CA GLN A 485 7.60 12.62 18.73
C GLN A 485 6.10 12.66 19.08
N SER A 486 5.71 13.61 19.93
CA SER A 486 4.32 14.00 20.18
C SER A 486 4.24 15.48 20.57
N VAL A 487 3.02 15.94 20.89
CA VAL A 487 2.79 17.28 21.46
C VAL A 487 3.56 17.53 22.78
N VAL A 488 3.88 16.47 23.54
CA VAL A 488 4.66 16.56 24.79
C VAL A 488 6.02 17.23 24.56
N ASN A 489 6.73 16.87 23.48
CA ASN A 489 8.07 17.43 23.23
C ASN A 489 7.98 18.94 22.92
N LEU A 490 6.98 19.36 22.14
CA LEU A 490 6.74 20.77 21.82
C LEU A 490 6.40 21.60 23.07
N LEU A 491 5.54 21.06 23.95
CA LEU A 491 5.19 21.72 25.21
C LEU A 491 6.38 21.86 26.15
N LYS A 492 7.28 20.86 26.21
CA LYS A 492 8.52 20.92 27.01
C LYS A 492 9.51 21.96 26.48
N GLU A 493 9.69 22.07 25.17
CA GLU A 493 10.54 23.11 24.55
C GLU A 493 9.96 24.51 24.80
N LEU A 494 8.64 24.69 24.65
CA LEU A 494 8.00 25.99 24.96
C LEU A 494 8.06 26.35 26.45
N ASN A 495 7.88 25.39 27.36
CA ASN A 495 7.99 25.66 28.80
C ASN A 495 9.42 26.12 29.15
N HIS A 496 10.43 25.51 28.54
CA HIS A 496 11.81 25.94 28.68
C HIS A 496 12.06 27.33 28.07
N ALA A 497 11.49 27.62 26.90
CA ALA A 497 11.56 28.94 26.26
C ALA A 497 10.88 30.05 27.09
N MET A 498 9.88 29.70 27.90
CA MET A 498 9.27 30.59 28.90
C MET A 498 10.17 30.88 30.11
N GLY A 499 11.36 30.25 30.20
CA GLY A 499 12.33 30.40 31.29
C GLY A 499 12.09 29.46 32.47
N GLU A 500 11.26 28.43 32.31
CA GLU A 500 11.09 27.36 33.29
C GLU A 500 12.08 26.20 33.01
N GLU A 501 12.02 25.15 33.83
CA GLU A 501 12.69 23.88 33.52
C GLU A 501 12.08 23.21 32.26
N LYS A 502 12.87 22.36 31.59
CA LYS A 502 12.47 21.63 30.36
C LYS A 502 11.60 20.40 30.67
N ASN A 503 10.51 20.63 31.40
CA ASN A 503 9.51 19.66 31.82
C ASN A 503 8.10 20.08 31.36
N LEU A 504 7.12 19.19 31.50
CA LEU A 504 5.71 19.52 31.26
C LEU A 504 5.20 20.48 32.34
N PRO A 505 4.33 21.47 32.01
CA PRO A 505 3.76 22.34 33.03
C PRO A 505 2.83 21.61 34.01
N ASP A 506 2.98 21.89 35.30
CA ASP A 506 2.19 21.23 36.36
C ASP A 506 0.68 21.55 36.36
N THR A 507 0.27 22.65 35.74
CA THR A 507 -1.11 23.16 35.79
C THR A 507 -1.74 23.29 34.41
N LYS A 508 -3.05 23.01 34.33
CA LYS A 508 -3.82 23.08 33.09
C LYS A 508 -3.76 24.47 32.45
N ASP A 509 -3.82 25.53 33.25
CA ASP A 509 -3.73 26.92 32.78
C ASP A 509 -2.37 27.23 32.09
N LYS A 510 -1.26 26.66 32.58
CA LYS A 510 0.03 26.80 31.90
C LYS A 510 0.06 26.02 30.59
N VAL A 511 -0.45 24.78 30.58
CA VAL A 511 -0.59 23.97 29.36
C VAL A 511 -1.43 24.72 28.31
N MET A 512 -2.59 25.27 28.67
CA MET A 512 -3.45 26.06 27.78
C MET A 512 -2.73 27.28 27.20
N ASN A 513 -1.96 28.00 28.02
CA ASN A 513 -1.16 29.13 27.57
C ASN A 513 -0.04 28.75 26.58
N LEU A 514 0.62 27.60 26.76
CA LEU A 514 1.59 27.09 25.78
C LEU A 514 0.90 26.55 24.53
N TRP A 515 -0.25 25.89 24.68
CA TRP A 515 -1.05 25.35 23.59
C TRP A 515 -1.51 26.44 22.62
N PHE A 516 -1.90 27.59 23.16
CA PHE A 516 -2.26 28.79 22.39
C PHE A 516 -1.12 29.27 21.47
N LEU A 517 0.15 29.05 21.84
CA LEU A 517 1.31 29.40 21.01
C LEU A 517 1.55 28.41 19.85
N LEU A 518 1.06 27.17 19.96
CA LEU A 518 1.13 26.14 18.91
C LEU A 518 -0.14 26.13 18.03
N GLU A 519 -1.18 26.85 18.41
CA GLU A 519 -2.48 26.79 17.75
C GLU A 519 -2.42 27.42 16.36
N GLY A 520 -2.72 26.63 15.33
CA GLY A 520 -2.58 27.00 13.91
C GLY A 520 -1.31 26.50 13.24
N GLU A 521 -0.35 25.92 13.97
CA GLU A 521 0.84 25.30 13.39
C GLU A 521 0.49 23.97 12.70
N GLU A 522 1.01 23.76 11.48
CA GLU A 522 0.71 22.57 10.66
C GLU A 522 1.10 21.26 11.36
N VAL A 523 2.16 21.29 12.21
CA VAL A 523 2.59 20.13 13.00
C VAL A 523 1.54 19.68 14.03
N MET A 524 0.72 20.59 14.57
CA MET A 524 -0.31 20.22 15.55
C MET A 524 -1.37 19.32 14.93
N THR A 525 -1.77 19.58 13.69
CA THR A 525 -2.75 18.74 12.96
C THR A 525 -2.26 17.31 12.70
N GLN A 526 -0.96 17.06 12.83
CA GLN A 526 -0.31 15.76 12.65
C GLN A 526 -0.13 14.99 13.97
N LEU A 527 -0.40 15.65 15.11
CA LEU A 527 -0.11 15.14 16.45
C LEU A 527 -1.33 15.18 17.39
N VAL A 528 -2.30 16.06 17.18
CA VAL A 528 -3.52 16.19 18.00
C VAL A 528 -4.75 16.45 17.11
N ASN A 529 -5.88 15.82 17.43
CA ASN A 529 -7.14 16.03 16.73
C ASN A 529 -7.75 17.41 17.04
N ALA A 530 -8.66 17.89 16.19
CA ALA A 530 -9.31 19.19 16.38
C ALA A 530 -10.09 19.30 17.70
N GLY A 531 -10.64 18.17 18.19
CA GLY A 531 -11.37 18.09 19.47
C GLY A 531 -10.49 18.14 20.72
N ARG A 532 -9.15 18.04 20.58
CA ARG A 532 -8.17 17.91 21.68
C ARG A 532 -8.44 16.73 22.62
N THR A 533 -9.15 15.72 22.13
CA THR A 533 -9.48 14.46 22.84
C THR A 533 -8.59 13.30 22.43
N GLU A 534 -7.77 13.47 21.39
CA GLU A 534 -6.94 12.41 20.84
C GLU A 534 -5.59 12.95 20.34
N ALA A 535 -4.49 12.31 20.73
CA ALA A 535 -3.15 12.64 20.26
C ALA A 535 -2.38 11.40 19.79
N VAL A 536 -1.37 11.60 18.94
CA VAL A 536 -0.52 10.52 18.43
C VAL A 536 0.92 10.70 18.92
N ILE A 537 1.44 9.67 19.57
CA ILE A 537 2.87 9.48 19.81
C ILE A 537 3.44 8.68 18.63
N GLN A 538 4.41 9.26 17.92
CA GLN A 538 5.11 8.61 16.81
C GLN A 538 6.48 8.15 17.30
N ALA A 539 6.74 6.84 17.24
CA ALA A 539 8.03 6.25 17.62
C ALA A 539 8.75 5.72 16.38
N ARG A 540 9.89 6.33 16.02
CA ARG A 540 10.73 5.90 14.90
C ARG A 540 11.57 4.69 15.31
N ILE A 541 11.71 3.76 14.38
CA ILE A 541 12.29 2.43 14.63
C ILE A 541 13.58 2.26 13.85
N VAL A 542 14.64 1.89 14.57
CA VAL A 542 15.93 1.51 13.98
C VAL A 542 15.75 0.20 13.20
N GLY A 543 15.85 0.34 11.88
CA GLY A 543 15.77 -0.75 10.92
C GLY A 543 14.38 -1.35 10.76
N SER A 544 14.27 -2.35 9.89
CA SER A 544 13.08 -3.19 9.88
C SER A 544 13.12 -4.14 11.09
N LEU A 545 12.49 -3.78 12.21
CA LEU A 545 12.36 -4.66 13.40
C LEU A 545 11.89 -6.07 13.02
N GLU A 546 12.82 -7.02 12.89
CA GLU A 546 12.52 -8.32 12.28
C GLU A 546 11.81 -9.28 13.24
N GLY A 547 10.75 -9.92 12.75
CA GLY A 547 10.15 -11.13 13.32
C GLY A 547 9.91 -11.06 14.84
N SER A 548 10.71 -11.79 15.62
CA SER A 548 10.57 -11.85 17.07
C SER A 548 10.83 -10.52 17.79
N ARG A 549 11.61 -9.59 17.22
CA ARG A 549 11.88 -8.28 17.84
C ARG A 549 10.65 -7.36 17.74
N ALA A 550 10.04 -7.19 16.56
CA ALA A 550 8.76 -6.48 16.42
C ALA A 550 7.66 -7.11 17.28
N HIS A 551 7.55 -8.45 17.28
CA HIS A 551 6.59 -9.13 18.14
C HIS A 551 6.80 -8.85 19.63
N LYS A 552 8.05 -8.82 20.10
CA LYS A 552 8.38 -8.49 21.48
C LYS A 552 8.01 -7.04 21.77
N LEU A 553 8.45 -6.08 20.95
CA LEU A 553 8.18 -4.66 21.16
C LEU A 553 6.67 -4.37 21.22
N VAL A 554 5.90 -4.77 20.19
CA VAL A 554 4.44 -4.54 20.15
C VAL A 554 3.75 -5.19 21.35
N ARG A 555 4.20 -6.39 21.77
CA ARG A 555 3.67 -7.03 22.98
C ARG A 555 4.02 -6.25 24.25
N THR A 556 5.27 -5.82 24.40
CA THR A 556 5.77 -5.08 25.56
C THR A 556 5.11 -3.70 25.68
N ILE A 557 4.80 -3.02 24.58
CA ILE A 557 3.98 -1.80 24.57
C ILE A 557 2.56 -2.10 25.09
N ASN A 558 1.87 -3.13 24.56
CA ASN A 558 0.53 -3.52 25.02
C ASN A 558 0.51 -3.94 26.51
N GLU A 559 1.55 -4.62 26.99
CA GLU A 559 1.66 -5.03 28.39
C GLU A 559 1.89 -3.84 29.32
N TYR A 560 2.59 -2.79 28.86
CA TYR A 560 2.77 -1.54 29.59
C TYR A 560 1.48 -0.70 29.61
N THR A 561 0.86 -0.45 28.46
CA THR A 561 -0.34 0.39 28.36
C THR A 561 -1.56 -0.22 29.05
N ALA A 562 -1.65 -1.55 29.14
CA ALA A 562 -2.69 -2.24 29.91
C ALA A 562 -2.61 -2.02 31.43
N GLY A 563 -1.51 -1.45 31.95
CA GLY A 563 -1.36 -1.06 33.36
C GLY A 563 -1.78 0.38 33.67
N ILE A 564 -2.13 1.18 32.66
CA ILE A 564 -2.54 2.58 32.78
C ILE A 564 -4.07 2.64 32.95
N ASP A 565 -4.56 3.62 33.71
CA ASP A 565 -6.00 3.81 33.95
C ASP A 565 -6.71 4.27 32.67
N PRO A 566 -7.62 3.44 32.08
CA PRO A 566 -8.31 3.78 30.85
C PRO A 566 -9.40 4.85 31.03
N GLU A 567 -9.76 5.23 32.27
CA GLU A 567 -10.62 6.41 32.51
C GLU A 567 -9.84 7.73 32.42
N LEU A 568 -8.52 7.69 32.63
CA LEU A 568 -7.62 8.84 32.46
C LEU A 568 -7.17 8.98 30.99
N VAL A 569 -6.57 7.91 30.44
CA VAL A 569 -6.12 7.87 29.05
C VAL A 569 -6.07 6.44 28.52
N LYS A 570 -6.64 6.22 27.35
CA LYS A 570 -6.62 4.92 26.66
C LYS A 570 -5.63 4.96 25.50
N PHE A 571 -4.65 4.05 25.51
CA PHE A 571 -3.63 3.95 24.47
C PHE A 571 -3.92 2.80 23.49
N SER A 572 -3.92 3.11 22.19
CA SER A 572 -4.15 2.16 21.10
C SER A 572 -3.01 2.26 20.07
N GLN A 573 -2.19 1.20 19.90
CA GLN A 573 -1.05 1.24 18.97
C GLN A 573 -1.38 0.68 17.57
N THR A 574 -0.74 1.24 16.55
CA THR A 574 -0.75 0.76 15.16
C THR A 574 0.58 1.13 14.48
N GLY A 575 0.61 1.08 13.15
CA GLY A 575 1.79 1.28 12.33
C GLY A 575 2.22 -0.01 11.64
N MET A 576 3.04 0.12 10.60
CA MET A 576 3.41 -1.01 9.75
C MET A 576 4.12 -2.18 10.47
N PRO A 577 4.88 -1.99 11.57
CA PRO A 577 5.37 -3.11 12.39
C PRO A 577 4.25 -3.93 13.05
N VAL A 578 3.14 -3.30 13.47
CA VAL A 578 1.95 -3.97 14.01
C VAL A 578 1.26 -4.77 12.89
N ILE A 579 1.07 -4.15 11.71
CA ILE A 579 0.54 -4.79 10.50
C ILE A 579 1.39 -6.01 10.10
N TYR A 580 2.72 -5.89 10.03
CA TYR A 580 3.60 -7.02 9.68
C TYR A 580 3.57 -8.14 10.73
N ARG A 581 3.48 -7.80 12.03
CA ARG A 581 3.23 -8.78 13.10
C ARG A 581 1.93 -9.55 12.86
N ASN A 582 0.85 -8.85 12.53
CA ASN A 582 -0.45 -9.48 12.30
C ASN A 582 -0.46 -10.30 11.00
N LEU A 583 0.29 -9.85 9.98
CA LEU A 583 0.50 -10.61 8.74
C LEU A 583 1.22 -11.94 9.02
N ASP A 584 2.33 -11.92 9.77
CA ASP A 584 3.09 -13.12 10.13
C ASP A 584 2.28 -14.14 10.97
N LEU A 585 1.50 -13.66 11.95
CA LEU A 585 0.58 -14.52 12.71
C LEU A 585 -0.54 -15.10 11.82
N SER A 586 -1.09 -14.28 10.91
CA SER A 586 -2.15 -14.67 9.98
C SER A 586 -1.67 -15.65 8.92
N ILE A 587 -0.43 -15.53 8.44
CA ILE A 587 0.25 -16.47 7.53
C ILE A 587 0.35 -17.84 8.20
N LEU A 588 0.83 -17.91 9.44
CA LEU A 588 0.97 -19.18 10.17
C LEU A 588 -0.38 -19.88 10.36
N LYS A 589 -1.40 -19.14 10.81
CA LYS A 589 -2.76 -19.67 10.98
C LYS A 589 -3.34 -20.15 9.64
N SER A 590 -3.19 -19.34 8.60
CA SER A 590 -3.63 -19.66 7.24
C SER A 590 -2.93 -20.92 6.68
N GLN A 591 -1.66 -21.13 7.04
CA GLN A 591 -0.92 -22.31 6.61
C GLN A 591 -1.55 -23.58 7.17
N PHE A 592 -1.67 -23.68 8.49
CA PHE A 592 -2.19 -24.90 9.12
C PHE A 592 -3.63 -25.19 8.69
N GLN A 593 -4.48 -24.16 8.57
CA GLN A 593 -5.86 -24.31 8.14
C GLN A 593 -5.98 -24.73 6.66
N SER A 594 -5.35 -24.02 5.72
CA SER A 594 -5.40 -24.39 4.29
C SER A 594 -4.72 -25.73 3.99
N LEU A 595 -3.63 -26.07 4.68
CA LEU A 595 -2.93 -27.35 4.56
C LEU A 595 -3.82 -28.51 5.03
N PHE A 596 -4.45 -28.37 6.20
CA PHE A 596 -5.34 -29.39 6.76
C PHE A 596 -6.57 -29.60 5.87
N ILE A 597 -7.19 -28.51 5.39
CA ILE A 597 -8.34 -28.57 4.48
C ILE A 597 -7.94 -29.23 3.14
N ALA A 598 -6.77 -28.90 2.57
CA ALA A 598 -6.30 -29.53 1.33
C ALA A 598 -6.08 -31.04 1.50
N LEU A 599 -5.41 -31.46 2.57
CA LEU A 599 -5.18 -32.87 2.87
C LEU A 599 -6.49 -33.63 3.11
N LEU A 600 -7.44 -33.05 3.84
CA LEU A 600 -8.76 -33.63 4.07
C LEU A 600 -9.56 -33.78 2.77
N MET A 601 -9.63 -32.73 1.95
CA MET A 601 -10.34 -32.75 0.67
C MET A 601 -9.77 -33.81 -0.27
N ILE A 602 -8.45 -33.89 -0.41
CA ILE A 602 -7.81 -34.88 -1.28
C ILE A 602 -7.91 -36.29 -0.68
N PHE A 603 -7.85 -36.45 0.63
CA PHE A 603 -8.14 -37.73 1.28
C PHE A 603 -9.54 -38.23 0.92
N LEU A 604 -10.56 -37.38 1.01
CA LEU A 604 -11.94 -37.71 0.63
C LEU A 604 -12.08 -38.04 -0.86
N ILE A 605 -11.41 -37.29 -1.75
CA ILE A 605 -11.42 -37.57 -3.19
C ILE A 605 -10.70 -38.90 -3.50
N MET A 606 -9.58 -39.20 -2.84
CA MET A 606 -8.85 -40.47 -3.00
C MET A 606 -9.59 -41.66 -2.40
N LEU A 607 -10.28 -41.47 -1.27
CA LEU A 607 -11.19 -42.44 -0.66
C LEU A 607 -12.32 -42.80 -1.62
N PHE A 608 -12.96 -41.79 -2.22
CA PHE A 608 -14.02 -41.97 -3.21
C PHE A 608 -13.50 -42.66 -4.49
N LEU A 609 -12.37 -42.21 -5.03
CA LEU A 609 -11.73 -42.81 -6.20
C LEU A 609 -11.43 -44.30 -5.99
N LEU A 610 -10.75 -44.63 -4.89
CA LEU A 610 -10.19 -45.96 -4.66
C LEU A 610 -11.20 -46.92 -4.00
N GLY A 611 -12.26 -46.38 -3.40
CA GLY A 611 -13.35 -47.15 -2.77
C GLY A 611 -12.90 -47.92 -1.53
N SER A 612 -11.80 -47.52 -0.90
CA SER A 612 -11.24 -48.13 0.31
C SER A 612 -10.41 -47.14 1.12
N LEU A 613 -10.50 -47.22 2.45
CA LEU A 613 -9.74 -46.36 3.37
C LEU A 613 -8.23 -46.53 3.20
N ALA A 614 -7.77 -47.78 3.14
CA ALA A 614 -6.38 -48.13 2.92
C ALA A 614 -5.86 -47.66 1.54
N GLY A 615 -6.71 -47.66 0.51
CA GLY A 615 -6.39 -47.08 -0.78
C GLY A 615 -6.22 -45.57 -0.71
N GLY A 616 -7.17 -44.86 -0.07
CA GLY A 616 -7.11 -43.42 0.14
C GLY A 616 -5.82 -42.98 0.83
N LEU A 617 -5.46 -43.64 1.94
CA LEU A 617 -4.21 -43.40 2.66
C LEU A 617 -2.97 -43.70 1.80
N LEU A 618 -2.96 -44.83 1.08
CA LEU A 618 -1.84 -45.17 0.17
C LEU A 618 -1.62 -44.10 -0.90
N GLY A 619 -2.70 -43.52 -1.43
CA GLY A 619 -2.64 -42.44 -2.42
C GLY A 619 -1.96 -41.16 -1.92
N LEU A 620 -2.04 -40.89 -0.62
CA LEU A 620 -1.40 -39.74 0.02
C LEU A 620 0.09 -39.93 0.31
N VAL A 621 0.60 -41.18 0.36
CA VAL A 621 1.98 -41.45 0.80
C VAL A 621 3.05 -40.64 0.05
N PRO A 622 3.03 -40.53 -1.30
CA PRO A 622 4.00 -39.68 -2.02
C PRO A 622 3.93 -38.20 -1.65
N ILE A 623 2.75 -37.69 -1.34
CA ILE A 623 2.50 -36.27 -1.03
C ILE A 623 2.96 -35.99 0.41
N LEU A 624 2.58 -36.84 1.37
CA LEU A 624 3.04 -36.73 2.76
C LEU A 624 4.57 -36.83 2.86
N PHE A 625 5.19 -37.76 2.12
CA PHE A 625 6.64 -37.85 1.99
C PHE A 625 7.24 -36.54 1.46
N THR A 626 6.66 -35.98 0.41
CA THR A 626 7.10 -34.73 -0.20
C THR A 626 6.95 -33.53 0.74
N LEU A 627 5.86 -33.46 1.52
CA LEU A 627 5.62 -32.42 2.52
C LEU A 627 6.67 -32.45 3.64
N VAL A 628 7.03 -33.63 4.13
CA VAL A 628 8.11 -33.78 5.10
C VAL A 628 9.45 -33.33 4.51
N LEU A 629 9.74 -33.72 3.26
CA LEU A 629 10.96 -33.30 2.56
C LEU A 629 11.07 -31.78 2.39
N ILE A 630 10.01 -31.08 1.99
CA ILE A 630 10.07 -29.61 1.82
C ILE A 630 10.28 -28.90 3.14
N PHE A 631 9.53 -29.22 4.20
CA PHE A 631 9.72 -28.54 5.48
C PHE A 631 11.13 -28.83 6.06
N GLY A 632 11.65 -30.04 5.90
CA GLY A 632 13.05 -30.34 6.21
C GLY A 632 14.04 -29.53 5.37
N PHE A 633 13.81 -29.44 4.06
CA PHE A 633 14.66 -28.66 3.14
C PHE A 633 14.64 -27.15 3.47
N MET A 634 13.49 -26.58 3.82
CA MET A 634 13.38 -25.19 4.29
C MET A 634 14.23 -24.97 5.54
N GLY A 635 14.12 -25.85 6.54
CA GLY A 635 14.87 -25.75 7.79
C GLY A 635 16.38 -25.92 7.64
N TYR A 636 16.84 -26.78 6.73
CA TYR A 636 18.27 -26.92 6.41
C TYR A 636 18.80 -25.78 5.52
N GLY A 637 18.01 -25.35 4.53
CA GLY A 637 18.35 -24.25 3.63
C GLY A 637 18.21 -22.85 4.25
N LYS A 638 17.74 -22.77 5.51
CA LYS A 638 17.39 -21.51 6.20
C LYS A 638 16.40 -20.65 5.40
N ILE A 639 15.52 -21.27 4.63
CA ILE A 639 14.47 -20.59 3.87
C ILE A 639 13.33 -20.30 4.85
N PRO A 640 13.02 -19.02 5.15
CA PRO A 640 11.98 -18.69 6.12
C PRO A 640 10.60 -19.02 5.54
N LEU A 641 9.61 -19.13 6.44
CA LEU A 641 8.21 -19.01 6.09
C LEU A 641 7.89 -17.51 5.92
N ASP A 642 7.51 -17.14 4.71
CA ASP A 642 7.14 -15.80 4.23
C ASP A 642 5.83 -15.86 3.41
N ILE A 643 5.38 -14.72 2.87
CA ILE A 643 4.09 -14.60 2.15
C ILE A 643 3.93 -15.56 0.97
N ALA A 644 5.02 -15.98 0.32
CA ALA A 644 4.99 -16.83 -0.87
C ALA A 644 5.27 -18.29 -0.50
N THR A 645 6.34 -18.53 0.25
CA THR A 645 6.77 -19.88 0.67
C THR A 645 5.71 -20.61 1.48
N VAL A 646 4.82 -19.90 2.20
CA VAL A 646 3.67 -20.50 2.89
C VAL A 646 2.79 -21.30 1.93
N LEU A 647 2.47 -20.75 0.77
CA LEU A 647 1.54 -21.35 -0.20
C LEU A 647 2.07 -22.68 -0.76
N VAL A 648 3.39 -22.87 -0.76
CA VAL A 648 4.06 -23.99 -1.42
C VAL A 648 3.53 -25.34 -0.94
N ALA A 649 3.20 -25.51 0.34
CA ALA A 649 2.74 -26.79 0.86
C ALA A 649 1.37 -27.20 0.30
N SER A 650 0.38 -26.30 0.37
CA SER A 650 -0.97 -26.50 -0.18
C SER A 650 -0.97 -26.58 -1.72
N VAL A 651 -0.14 -25.77 -2.40
CA VAL A 651 0.08 -25.85 -3.85
C VAL A 651 0.74 -27.19 -4.26
N THR A 652 1.75 -27.64 -3.51
CA THR A 652 2.42 -28.94 -3.70
C THR A 652 1.45 -30.10 -3.54
N ILE A 653 0.52 -30.02 -2.59
CA ILE A 653 -0.54 -31.02 -2.41
C ILE A 653 -1.43 -31.09 -3.66
N GLY A 654 -1.91 -29.94 -4.14
CA GLY A 654 -2.82 -29.86 -5.30
C GLY A 654 -2.20 -30.30 -6.63
N ILE A 655 -0.93 -29.99 -6.87
CA ILE A 655 -0.22 -30.37 -8.11
C ILE A 655 0.40 -31.77 -7.99
N GLY A 656 0.98 -32.09 -6.83
CA GLY A 656 1.77 -33.30 -6.63
C GLY A 656 0.95 -34.59 -6.53
N ILE A 657 -0.34 -34.50 -6.18
CA ILE A 657 -1.28 -35.64 -6.12
C ILE A 657 -1.54 -36.27 -7.50
N ASP A 658 -1.45 -35.48 -8.58
CA ASP A 658 -1.76 -35.91 -9.95
C ASP A 658 -0.95 -37.14 -10.37
N TYR A 659 0.32 -37.20 -9.98
CA TYR A 659 1.19 -38.34 -10.26
C TYR A 659 0.68 -39.63 -9.61
N SER A 660 0.24 -39.56 -8.35
CA SER A 660 -0.39 -40.69 -7.63
C SER A 660 -1.73 -41.09 -8.28
N ILE A 661 -2.57 -40.13 -8.67
CA ILE A 661 -3.87 -40.39 -9.32
C ILE A 661 -3.67 -41.10 -10.67
N HIS A 662 -2.81 -40.56 -11.53
CA HIS A 662 -2.53 -41.16 -12.84
C HIS A 662 -1.89 -42.55 -12.70
N PHE A 663 -0.98 -42.74 -11.73
CA PHE A 663 -0.38 -44.05 -11.46
C PHE A 663 -1.43 -45.05 -10.94
N LEU A 664 -2.18 -44.74 -9.89
CA LEU A 664 -3.13 -45.66 -9.25
C LEU A 664 -4.34 -45.96 -10.12
N SER A 665 -4.84 -44.98 -10.88
CA SER A 665 -5.91 -45.17 -11.84
C SER A 665 -5.50 -46.18 -12.93
N ARG A 666 -4.30 -46.03 -13.51
CA ARG A 666 -3.80 -47.01 -14.49
C ARG A 666 -3.49 -48.36 -13.85
N TYR A 667 -2.86 -48.37 -12.68
CA TYR A 667 -2.58 -49.61 -11.94
C TYR A 667 -3.85 -50.42 -11.68
N ARG A 668 -4.98 -49.79 -11.30
CA ARG A 668 -6.26 -50.50 -11.13
C ARG A 668 -6.83 -51.07 -12.43
N GLN A 669 -6.63 -50.40 -13.57
CA GLN A 669 -7.03 -50.93 -14.89
C GLN A 669 -6.19 -52.16 -15.26
N GLU A 670 -4.86 -52.08 -15.14
CA GLU A 670 -3.97 -53.20 -15.47
C GLU A 670 -4.05 -54.33 -14.43
N LEU A 671 -4.35 -54.03 -13.17
CA LEU A 671 -4.62 -55.04 -12.13
C LEU A 671 -5.91 -55.80 -12.44
N ALA A 672 -6.99 -55.12 -12.85
CA ALA A 672 -8.24 -55.79 -13.24
C ALA A 672 -8.02 -56.75 -14.42
N ARG A 673 -7.21 -56.33 -15.42
CA ARG A 673 -6.80 -57.19 -16.55
C ARG A 673 -5.93 -58.36 -16.09
N ALA A 674 -4.89 -58.09 -15.30
CA ALA A 674 -4.00 -59.14 -14.78
C ALA A 674 -4.77 -60.16 -13.93
N SER A 675 -5.70 -59.72 -13.08
CA SER A 675 -6.56 -60.62 -12.29
C SER A 675 -7.49 -61.46 -13.18
N ALA A 676 -8.10 -60.87 -14.21
CA ALA A 676 -8.92 -61.62 -15.18
C ALA A 676 -8.08 -62.66 -15.95
N GLU A 677 -6.83 -62.34 -16.26
CA GLU A 677 -5.86 -63.21 -16.95
C GLU A 677 -5.07 -64.14 -15.99
N LYS A 678 -5.39 -64.16 -14.68
CA LYS A 678 -4.67 -64.89 -13.62
C LYS A 678 -3.15 -64.62 -13.56
N ARG A 679 -2.72 -63.41 -13.93
CA ARG A 679 -1.32 -62.96 -13.97
C ARG A 679 -0.86 -62.35 -12.63
N PRO A 680 0.44 -62.44 -12.28
CA PRO A 680 0.99 -61.81 -11.08
C PRO A 680 0.81 -60.29 -11.05
N VAL A 681 0.61 -59.73 -9.84
CA VAL A 681 0.49 -58.28 -9.59
C VAL A 681 1.67 -57.48 -10.13
N GLU A 682 2.86 -58.07 -10.14
CA GLU A 682 4.07 -57.47 -10.73
C GLU A 682 3.88 -57.04 -12.20
N ILE A 683 3.11 -57.79 -12.99
CA ILE A 683 2.85 -57.47 -14.40
C ILE A 683 2.00 -56.19 -14.51
N ALA A 684 1.05 -55.96 -13.61
CA ALA A 684 0.26 -54.72 -13.58
C ALA A 684 1.14 -53.51 -13.21
N VAL A 685 2.07 -53.66 -12.26
CA VAL A 685 3.03 -52.61 -11.88
C VAL A 685 3.99 -52.28 -13.03
N ARG A 686 4.62 -53.29 -13.65
CA ARG A 686 5.52 -53.13 -14.80
C ARG A 686 4.84 -52.47 -16.00
N THR A 687 3.61 -52.88 -16.30
CA THR A 687 2.82 -52.32 -17.42
C THR A 687 2.44 -50.86 -17.13
N THR A 688 2.11 -50.52 -15.88
CA THR A 688 1.82 -49.14 -15.46
C THR A 688 3.05 -48.23 -15.59
N LEU A 689 4.21 -48.68 -15.11
CA LEU A 689 5.49 -47.95 -15.22
C LEU A 689 5.90 -47.68 -16.67
N ASN A 690 5.77 -48.67 -17.56
CA ASN A 690 6.17 -48.54 -18.97
C ASN A 690 5.15 -47.83 -19.87
N THR A 691 3.90 -47.64 -19.42
CA THR A 691 2.89 -46.89 -20.18
C THR A 691 2.72 -45.47 -19.61
N THR A 692 2.19 -45.35 -18.40
CA THR A 692 1.83 -44.06 -17.81
C THR A 692 3.02 -43.39 -17.13
N GLY A 693 3.98 -44.17 -16.60
CA GLY A 693 5.20 -43.64 -15.99
C GLY A 693 6.03 -42.76 -16.94
N GLY A 694 6.01 -43.02 -18.25
CA GLY A 694 6.68 -42.16 -19.23
C GLY A 694 6.05 -40.77 -19.36
N ALA A 695 4.72 -40.67 -19.30
CA ALA A 695 4.00 -39.40 -19.30
C ALA A 695 4.20 -38.65 -17.97
N ILE A 696 4.19 -39.37 -16.84
CA ILE A 696 4.46 -38.79 -15.51
C ILE A 696 5.89 -38.21 -15.48
N LEU A 697 6.92 -38.91 -15.98
CA LEU A 697 8.28 -38.37 -16.03
C LEU A 697 8.40 -37.07 -16.85
N ILE A 698 7.76 -37.00 -18.03
CA ILE A 698 7.76 -35.78 -18.83
C ILE A 698 7.09 -34.65 -18.05
N ASN A 699 5.96 -34.92 -17.39
CA ASN A 699 5.26 -33.94 -16.58
C ASN A 699 6.12 -33.45 -15.40
N VAL A 700 6.68 -34.37 -14.60
CA VAL A 700 7.55 -34.06 -13.45
C VAL A 700 8.69 -33.11 -13.84
N PHE A 701 9.42 -33.39 -14.92
CA PHE A 701 10.51 -32.51 -15.35
C PHE A 701 10.01 -31.18 -15.93
N THR A 702 8.93 -31.19 -16.71
CA THR A 702 8.36 -29.96 -17.30
C THR A 702 7.87 -29.00 -16.21
N VAL A 703 7.13 -29.51 -15.22
CA VAL A 703 6.62 -28.72 -14.10
C VAL A 703 7.78 -28.27 -13.20
N ALA A 704 8.65 -29.18 -12.77
CA ALA A 704 9.76 -28.84 -11.87
C ALA A 704 10.67 -27.75 -12.44
N PHE A 705 11.18 -27.93 -13.67
CA PHE A 705 12.05 -26.94 -14.29
C PHE A 705 11.30 -25.67 -14.72
N GLY A 706 10.01 -25.77 -15.03
CA GLY A 706 9.14 -24.60 -15.21
C GLY A 706 9.13 -23.70 -13.98
N PHE A 707 8.93 -24.26 -12.78
CA PHE A 707 9.02 -23.49 -11.53
C PHE A 707 10.45 -23.08 -11.15
N LEU A 708 11.48 -23.88 -11.48
CA LEU A 708 12.88 -23.48 -11.25
C LEU A 708 13.25 -22.20 -12.02
N SER A 709 12.60 -21.91 -13.15
CA SER A 709 12.83 -20.66 -13.89
C SER A 709 12.39 -19.39 -13.12
N LEU A 710 11.62 -19.51 -12.03
CA LEU A 710 11.36 -18.39 -11.12
C LEU A 710 12.60 -17.94 -10.33
N VAL A 711 13.72 -18.68 -10.34
CA VAL A 711 14.99 -18.20 -9.76
C VAL A 711 15.49 -16.91 -10.43
N PHE A 712 15.00 -16.60 -11.64
CA PHE A 712 15.34 -15.40 -12.39
C PHE A 712 14.39 -14.21 -12.15
N CYS A 713 13.38 -14.32 -11.28
CA CYS A 713 12.54 -13.18 -10.87
C CYS A 713 13.38 -12.13 -10.14
N GLN A 714 12.96 -10.87 -10.15
CA GLN A 714 13.57 -9.86 -9.28
C GLN A 714 13.24 -10.13 -7.80
N LEU A 715 12.00 -10.56 -7.50
CA LEU A 715 11.49 -10.73 -6.14
C LEU A 715 11.96 -12.03 -5.45
N VAL A 716 12.67 -11.89 -4.33
CA VAL A 716 13.26 -12.99 -3.55
C VAL A 716 12.22 -14.04 -3.08
N PRO A 717 11.00 -13.69 -2.61
CA PRO A 717 10.00 -14.69 -2.21
C PRO A 717 9.55 -15.57 -3.38
N ILE A 718 9.51 -15.03 -4.61
CA ILE A 718 9.11 -15.77 -5.81
C ILE A 718 10.23 -16.72 -6.26
N GLN A 719 11.50 -16.30 -6.15
CA GLN A 719 12.65 -17.20 -6.34
C GLN A 719 12.60 -18.39 -5.36
N ARG A 720 12.39 -18.11 -4.07
CA ARG A 720 12.24 -19.15 -3.01
C ARG A 720 11.08 -20.08 -3.34
N PHE A 721 9.91 -19.55 -3.70
CA PHE A 721 8.75 -20.33 -4.11
C PHE A 721 9.08 -21.29 -5.27
N GLY A 722 9.77 -20.81 -6.30
CA GLY A 722 10.21 -21.62 -7.45
C GLY A 722 11.14 -22.77 -7.08
N ILE A 723 12.15 -22.50 -6.25
CA ILE A 723 13.09 -23.53 -5.76
C ILE A 723 12.33 -24.60 -4.95
N LEU A 724 11.43 -24.18 -4.06
CA LEU A 724 10.69 -25.11 -3.21
C LEU A 724 9.72 -25.96 -4.04
N ILE A 725 9.02 -25.39 -5.03
CA ILE A 725 8.17 -26.18 -5.95
C ILE A 725 9.03 -27.10 -6.83
N PHE A 726 10.20 -26.69 -7.31
CA PHE A 726 11.13 -27.57 -8.05
C PHE A 726 11.50 -28.81 -7.21
N VAL A 727 11.89 -28.61 -5.95
CA VAL A 727 12.22 -29.70 -5.02
C VAL A 727 11.00 -30.61 -4.77
N THR A 728 9.80 -30.05 -4.56
CA THR A 728 8.62 -30.86 -4.29
C THR A 728 8.09 -31.60 -5.51
N MET A 729 8.19 -31.05 -6.71
CA MET A 729 7.77 -31.74 -7.93
C MET A 729 8.67 -32.95 -8.23
N LEU A 730 9.98 -32.83 -8.00
CA LEU A 730 10.89 -33.98 -8.02
C LEU A 730 10.54 -34.99 -6.90
N GLY A 731 10.34 -34.52 -5.67
CA GLY A 731 9.98 -35.36 -4.52
C GLY A 731 8.70 -36.18 -4.76
N SER A 732 7.63 -35.54 -5.22
CA SER A 732 6.35 -36.21 -5.48
C SER A 732 6.42 -37.11 -6.70
N GLY A 733 7.10 -36.68 -7.77
CA GLY A 733 7.33 -37.50 -8.96
C GLY A 733 8.08 -38.79 -8.64
N PHE A 734 9.17 -38.70 -7.87
CA PHE A 734 9.91 -39.87 -7.40
C PHE A 734 9.11 -40.69 -6.38
N GLY A 735 8.34 -40.06 -5.49
CA GLY A 735 7.41 -40.74 -4.59
C GLY A 735 6.38 -41.60 -5.34
N ALA A 736 5.76 -41.06 -6.39
CA ALA A 736 4.75 -41.75 -7.19
C ALA A 736 5.33 -42.84 -8.11
N ILE A 737 6.58 -42.70 -8.58
CA ILE A 737 7.21 -43.64 -9.52
C ILE A 737 8.11 -44.69 -8.84
N LEU A 738 8.65 -44.42 -7.66
CA LEU A 738 9.53 -45.35 -6.91
C LEU A 738 8.86 -45.89 -5.65
N LEU A 739 8.49 -45.00 -4.72
CA LEU A 739 8.01 -45.39 -3.38
C LEU A 739 6.65 -46.08 -3.46
N LEU A 740 5.68 -45.47 -4.15
CA LEU A 740 4.32 -45.99 -4.32
C LEU A 740 4.27 -47.40 -4.94
N PRO A 741 4.92 -47.69 -6.09
CA PRO A 741 4.92 -49.05 -6.63
C PRO A 741 5.75 -50.04 -5.81
N ALA A 742 6.79 -49.61 -5.09
CA ALA A 742 7.50 -50.49 -4.16
C ALA A 742 6.59 -50.94 -3.00
N ILE A 743 5.77 -50.03 -2.45
CA ILE A 743 4.76 -50.35 -1.43
C ILE A 743 3.66 -51.26 -2.01
N LEU A 744 3.19 -50.99 -3.24
CA LEU A 744 2.21 -51.86 -3.92
C LEU A 744 2.74 -53.29 -4.15
N LEU A 745 4.02 -53.46 -4.50
CA LEU A 745 4.63 -54.79 -4.67
C LEU A 745 4.75 -55.54 -3.34
N LEU A 746 5.06 -54.85 -2.24
CA LEU A 746 5.27 -55.46 -0.92
C LEU A 746 3.96 -55.73 -0.16
N TYR A 747 2.96 -54.86 -0.31
CA TYR A 747 1.75 -54.85 0.52
C TYR A 747 0.42 -54.82 -0.25
N GLY A 748 0.44 -54.67 -1.58
CA GLY A 748 -0.76 -54.47 -2.40
C GLY A 748 -1.84 -55.55 -2.24
N ALA A 749 -1.44 -56.81 -2.03
CA ALA A 749 -2.36 -57.92 -1.78
C ALA A 749 -3.16 -57.81 -0.46
N ARG A 750 -2.64 -57.07 0.53
CA ARG A 750 -3.31 -56.85 1.84
C ARG A 750 -4.22 -55.62 1.85
N LEU A 751 -4.18 -54.78 0.81
CA LEU A 751 -4.82 -53.45 0.78
C LEU A 751 -6.21 -53.42 0.12
N ASN A 752 -6.74 -54.57 -0.31
CA ASN A 752 -8.10 -54.73 -0.86
C ASN A 752 -8.53 -53.69 -1.93
N LEU A 753 -7.60 -53.33 -2.81
CA LEU A 753 -7.84 -52.40 -3.93
C LEU A 753 -8.77 -53.04 -4.96
N ARG A 754 -10.08 -52.75 -4.88
CA ARG A 754 -11.11 -53.33 -5.74
C ARG A 754 -10.84 -53.01 -7.23
N PRO A 755 -10.94 -53.99 -8.15
CA PRO A 755 -10.87 -53.73 -9.58
C PRO A 755 -12.06 -52.87 -10.05
N VAL A 756 -11.88 -52.09 -11.12
CA VAL A 756 -12.97 -51.29 -11.71
C VAL A 756 -13.87 -52.22 -12.52
N ALA A 757 -15.09 -52.45 -12.03
CA ALA A 757 -16.07 -53.28 -12.73
C ALA A 757 -16.49 -52.63 -14.07
N GLY A 758 -16.33 -53.36 -15.17
CA GLY A 758 -16.79 -52.93 -16.48
C GLY A 758 -18.32 -52.84 -16.51
N ARG A 759 -18.85 -51.62 -16.59
CA ARG A 759 -20.29 -51.39 -16.82
C ARG A 759 -20.60 -51.43 -18.31
N GLU A 760 -20.82 -52.63 -18.83
CA GLU A 760 -21.80 -52.75 -19.92
C GLU A 760 -23.19 -52.52 -19.31
N LYS A 761 -23.94 -51.56 -19.85
CA LYS A 761 -25.35 -51.34 -19.49
C LYS A 761 -26.20 -51.32 -20.74
N GLY A 762 -27.16 -52.24 -20.79
CA GLY A 762 -28.22 -52.25 -21.78
C GLY A 762 -29.15 -51.03 -21.65
N LYS A 763 -29.92 -50.82 -22.71
CA LYS A 763 -30.89 -49.71 -22.90
C LYS A 763 -31.88 -49.60 -21.73
N LYS A 764 -32.10 -48.38 -21.23
CA LYS A 764 -33.40 -47.91 -20.72
C LYS A 764 -33.63 -46.46 -21.18
N THR A 765 -34.89 -46.08 -21.20
CA THR A 765 -35.49 -45.26 -22.26
C THR A 765 -35.58 -43.76 -21.94
N ASP A 766 -35.50 -42.93 -22.98
CA ASP A 766 -35.85 -41.51 -22.92
C ASP A 766 -37.35 -41.31 -22.63
N LEU A 767 -37.73 -40.93 -21.39
CA LEU A 767 -39.02 -40.26 -21.16
C LEU A 767 -39.16 -39.43 -19.86
N GLU A 768 -38.09 -38.88 -19.26
CA GLU A 768 -38.26 -38.05 -18.05
C GLU A 768 -37.39 -36.79 -17.94
N ILE A 769 -36.53 -36.49 -18.93
CA ILE A 769 -35.78 -35.22 -18.99
C ILE A 769 -36.57 -34.21 -19.84
N ARG A 770 -37.75 -33.81 -19.36
CA ARG A 770 -38.58 -32.80 -20.03
C ARG A 770 -39.50 -32.00 -19.10
N LYS A 771 -38.91 -31.36 -18.08
CA LYS A 771 -39.47 -30.22 -17.32
C LYS A 771 -38.38 -29.58 -16.44
N GLY A 772 -37.59 -28.69 -17.02
CA GLY A 772 -36.47 -28.02 -16.33
C GLY A 772 -35.86 -26.82 -17.07
N GLU A 773 -36.22 -26.58 -18.34
CA GLU A 773 -35.71 -25.47 -19.15
C GLU A 773 -36.81 -24.44 -19.45
N ARG A 774 -37.15 -23.58 -18.46
CA ARG A 774 -38.01 -22.40 -18.71
C ARG A 774 -38.01 -21.35 -17.59
N ARG A 775 -36.83 -20.87 -17.15
CA ARG A 775 -36.71 -19.60 -16.38
C ARG A 775 -35.27 -19.05 -16.32
N MET A 776 -34.71 -18.62 -17.45
CA MET A 776 -33.53 -17.73 -17.46
C MET A 776 -33.37 -16.99 -18.81
N LYS A 777 -34.32 -16.09 -19.13
CA LYS A 777 -34.19 -15.06 -20.19
C LYS A 777 -35.03 -13.83 -19.81
N ARG A 778 -34.51 -12.64 -20.15
CA ARG A 778 -34.85 -11.31 -19.58
C ARG A 778 -34.24 -11.15 -18.16
N SER A 779 -33.47 -10.12 -17.84
CA SER A 779 -33.23 -8.84 -18.54
C SER A 779 -31.78 -8.38 -18.42
N LEU A 780 -31.20 -7.81 -19.50
CA LEU A 780 -29.92 -7.08 -19.50
C LEU A 780 -29.80 -6.25 -20.79
N PHE A 781 -30.22 -4.99 -20.73
CA PHE A 781 -30.11 -3.90 -21.72
C PHE A 781 -30.74 -2.67 -21.00
N TYR A 782 -30.18 -1.45 -20.90
CA TYR A 782 -29.12 -0.74 -21.63
C TYR A 782 -28.20 0.05 -20.68
N PHE A 783 -27.06 0.53 -21.20
CA PHE A 783 -26.15 1.51 -20.58
C PHE A 783 -25.74 2.53 -21.67
N GLY A 784 -25.63 3.84 -21.37
CA GLY A 784 -25.47 4.85 -22.44
C GLY A 784 -25.28 6.34 -22.04
N LEU A 785 -24.15 6.63 -21.39
CA LEU A 785 -23.22 7.78 -21.54
C LEU A 785 -23.65 9.25 -21.93
N LEU A 786 -23.16 10.21 -21.11
CA LEU A 786 -22.50 11.53 -21.36
C LEU A 786 -23.10 12.72 -22.18
N LEU A 787 -23.23 13.86 -21.47
CA LEU A 787 -22.51 15.19 -21.57
C LEU A 787 -22.61 16.22 -22.75
N ILE A 788 -22.40 17.48 -22.30
CA ILE A 788 -21.92 18.76 -22.93
C ILE A 788 -22.95 19.86 -23.33
N LEU A 789 -22.60 21.09 -22.87
CA LEU A 789 -23.05 22.48 -23.13
C LEU A 789 -22.85 22.93 -24.63
N PRO A 790 -22.90 24.22 -25.10
CA PRO A 790 -22.89 25.55 -24.44
C PRO A 790 -23.83 26.66 -25.04
N GLY A 791 -23.67 27.94 -24.63
CA GLY A 791 -24.21 29.16 -25.27
C GLY A 791 -23.52 30.46 -24.75
N LEU A 792 -23.35 31.50 -25.57
CA LEU A 792 -22.33 32.58 -25.42
C LEU A 792 -22.81 34.05 -25.54
N LEU A 793 -22.20 34.94 -24.74
CA LEU A 793 -21.63 36.31 -25.00
C LEU A 793 -22.44 37.54 -25.49
N PHE A 794 -21.81 38.72 -25.18
CA PHE A 794 -21.86 40.12 -25.69
C PHE A 794 -22.69 41.17 -24.89
N SER A 795 -22.24 42.43 -24.67
CA SER A 795 -20.87 43.01 -24.56
C SER A 795 -20.82 44.47 -23.99
N ALA A 796 -19.59 44.95 -23.74
CA ALA A 796 -19.06 46.27 -23.30
C ALA A 796 -19.75 47.60 -23.72
N ALA A 797 -19.62 48.65 -22.87
CA ALA A 797 -18.72 49.82 -23.12
C ALA A 797 -18.65 50.86 -21.96
N ALA A 798 -17.46 51.44 -21.78
CA ALA A 798 -16.96 52.25 -20.64
C ALA A 798 -17.42 53.74 -20.52
N ALA A 799 -17.23 54.31 -19.31
CA ALA A 799 -16.55 55.60 -18.98
C ALA A 799 -17.02 56.13 -17.60
N GLY A 800 -16.19 56.72 -16.72
CA GLY A 800 -14.73 56.92 -16.70
C GLY A 800 -14.31 57.51 -15.33
N SER A 801 -13.16 57.09 -14.80
CA SER A 801 -12.91 57.06 -13.35
C SER A 801 -12.08 58.21 -12.76
N LEU A 802 -12.22 58.40 -11.44
CA LEU A 802 -11.29 59.21 -10.63
C LEU A 802 -9.89 58.57 -10.52
N THR A 803 -8.91 59.32 -10.03
CA THR A 803 -7.51 58.86 -9.91
C THR A 803 -7.30 57.98 -8.66
N ALA A 804 -6.39 57.01 -8.77
CA ALA A 804 -6.14 56.02 -7.71
C ALA A 804 -5.67 56.63 -6.37
N GLU A 805 -4.96 57.75 -6.44
CA GLU A 805 -4.39 58.46 -5.31
C GLU A 805 -5.48 59.21 -4.51
N GLU A 806 -6.44 59.84 -5.19
CA GLU A 806 -7.61 60.51 -4.57
C GLU A 806 -8.55 59.52 -3.85
N ILE A 807 -8.68 58.30 -4.38
CA ILE A 807 -9.50 57.24 -3.77
C ILE A 807 -8.81 56.72 -2.49
N MET A 808 -7.48 56.51 -2.53
CA MET A 808 -6.72 56.00 -1.39
C MET A 808 -6.67 56.98 -0.20
N GLU A 809 -6.54 58.29 -0.45
CA GLU A 809 -6.58 59.29 0.63
C GLU A 809 -7.95 59.33 1.32
N ARG A 810 -9.05 59.10 0.59
CA ARG A 810 -10.40 59.01 1.16
C ARG A 810 -10.64 57.74 1.97
N ILE A 811 -10.04 56.61 1.57
CA ILE A 811 -10.10 55.36 2.37
C ILE A 811 -9.50 55.59 3.75
N ASP A 812 -8.33 56.23 3.83
CA ASP A 812 -7.69 56.53 5.11
C ASP A 812 -8.52 57.51 5.96
N GLN A 813 -9.17 58.50 5.32
CA GLN A 813 -10.10 59.40 5.99
C GLN A 813 -11.35 58.71 6.54
N THR A 814 -11.82 57.60 5.94
CA THR A 814 -12.98 56.83 6.44
C THR A 814 -12.57 55.77 7.48
N VAL A 815 -11.49 55.02 7.24
CA VAL A 815 -11.10 53.85 8.07
C VAL A 815 -10.28 54.24 9.30
N SER A 816 -9.50 55.32 9.25
CA SER A 816 -8.71 55.84 10.39
C SER A 816 -9.33 57.08 11.06
N ALA A 817 -10.64 57.30 10.90
CA ALA A 817 -11.34 58.50 11.37
C ALA A 817 -11.47 58.65 12.91
N PRO A 818 -11.77 57.59 13.69
CA PRO A 818 -11.93 57.71 15.14
C PRO A 818 -10.61 58.01 15.86
N ARG A 819 -10.66 58.77 16.96
CA ARG A 819 -9.49 59.05 17.82
C ARG A 819 -9.13 57.84 18.68
N ASP A 820 -10.15 57.16 19.19
CA ASP A 820 -10.05 55.87 19.84
C ASP A 820 -11.28 55.00 19.59
N GLN A 821 -11.13 53.69 19.79
CA GLN A 821 -12.20 52.71 19.63
C GLN A 821 -12.05 51.52 20.57
N GLU A 822 -13.18 50.99 21.02
CA GLU A 822 -13.32 49.77 21.82
C GLU A 822 -14.34 48.85 21.14
N LEU A 823 -13.89 47.67 20.71
CA LEU A 823 -14.69 46.69 19.96
C LEU A 823 -14.76 45.38 20.75
N HIS A 824 -15.96 44.87 20.99
CA HIS A 824 -16.16 43.49 21.43
C HIS A 824 -16.32 42.63 20.17
N VAL A 825 -15.46 41.61 20.06
CA VAL A 825 -15.40 40.75 18.88
C VAL A 825 -15.68 39.32 19.30
N LYS A 826 -16.72 38.73 18.72
CA LYS A 826 -16.88 37.27 18.70
C LYS A 826 -16.25 36.74 17.42
N LEU A 827 -15.34 35.78 17.54
CA LEU A 827 -14.56 35.22 16.45
C LEU A 827 -14.97 33.75 16.28
N VAL A 828 -15.15 33.33 15.03
CA VAL A 828 -15.40 31.94 14.62
C VAL A 828 -14.29 31.53 13.67
N ILE A 829 -13.59 30.43 13.97
CA ILE A 829 -12.51 29.90 13.12
C ILE A 829 -12.98 28.53 12.62
N THR A 830 -12.98 28.36 11.31
CA THR A 830 -13.38 27.13 10.62
C THR A 830 -12.14 26.48 10.00
N ASP A 831 -11.86 25.23 10.40
CA ASP A 831 -10.75 24.47 9.84
C ASP A 831 -11.07 23.90 8.44
N ALA A 832 -10.07 23.28 7.78
CA ALA A 832 -10.21 22.72 6.44
C ALA A 832 -11.14 21.49 6.38
N LYS A 833 -11.52 20.91 7.53
CA LYS A 833 -12.51 19.82 7.65
C LYS A 833 -13.92 20.36 7.92
N GLY A 834 -14.06 21.66 8.18
CA GLY A 834 -15.33 22.35 8.49
C GLY A 834 -15.67 22.42 9.98
N ASN A 835 -14.74 22.11 10.90
CA ASN A 835 -14.98 22.24 12.33
C ASN A 835 -14.88 23.70 12.76
N GLU A 836 -15.81 24.17 13.59
CA GLU A 836 -15.79 25.54 14.14
C GLU A 836 -15.22 25.59 15.57
N SER A 837 -14.38 26.58 15.84
CA SER A 837 -14.02 27.01 17.19
C SER A 837 -14.42 28.47 17.42
N HIS A 838 -14.77 28.82 18.65
CA HIS A 838 -15.30 30.14 19.01
C HIS A 838 -14.43 30.83 20.06
N ARG A 839 -14.23 32.13 19.89
CA ARG A 839 -13.50 32.98 20.84
C ARG A 839 -14.24 34.32 21.02
N GLU A 840 -13.99 34.97 22.14
CA GLU A 840 -14.42 36.34 22.38
C GLU A 840 -13.21 37.16 22.85
N MET A 841 -13.08 38.38 22.34
CA MET A 841 -12.01 39.30 22.70
C MET A 841 -12.51 40.74 22.73
N VAL A 842 -11.87 41.56 23.56
CA VAL A 842 -12.03 43.01 23.57
C VAL A 842 -10.80 43.61 22.91
N LEU A 843 -11.02 44.43 21.89
CA LEU A 843 -10.01 45.16 21.15
C LEU A 843 -10.14 46.64 21.46
N MET A 844 -9.07 47.24 21.98
CA MET A 844 -8.97 48.67 22.29
C MET A 844 -7.89 49.28 21.41
N GLN A 845 -8.14 50.43 20.80
CA GLN A 845 -7.19 51.10 19.92
C GLN A 845 -7.25 52.60 20.11
N LYS A 846 -6.08 53.26 20.08
CA LYS A 846 -5.95 54.72 20.17
C LYS A 846 -5.02 55.21 19.09
N GLY A 847 -5.50 56.13 18.26
CA GLY A 847 -4.83 56.51 17.02
C GLY A 847 -4.66 55.35 16.04
N SER A 848 -3.62 55.44 15.21
CA SER A 848 -3.30 54.46 14.16
C SER A 848 -2.09 53.57 14.48
N ASP A 849 -1.61 53.56 15.73
CA ASP A 849 -0.32 52.95 16.11
C ASP A 849 -0.28 52.29 17.50
N ARG A 850 -1.36 52.39 18.30
CA ARG A 850 -1.47 51.73 19.61
C ARG A 850 -2.73 50.86 19.69
N ARG A 851 -2.56 49.57 19.96
CA ARG A 851 -3.66 48.59 20.00
C ARG A 851 -3.45 47.58 21.12
N VAL A 852 -4.51 47.27 21.86
CA VAL A 852 -4.57 46.18 22.85
C VAL A 852 -5.67 45.21 22.43
N VAL A 853 -5.39 43.91 22.46
CA VAL A 853 -6.38 42.84 22.23
C VAL A 853 -6.34 41.93 23.45
N LYS A 854 -7.45 41.72 24.15
CA LYS A 854 -7.54 40.88 25.35
C LYS A 854 -8.65 39.84 25.19
N PHE A 855 -8.29 38.57 25.26
CA PHE A 855 -9.24 37.46 25.13
C PHE A 855 -10.09 37.32 26.40
N THR A 856 -11.41 37.17 26.22
CA THR A 856 -12.40 37.04 27.30
C THR A 856 -13.04 35.65 27.35
N ALA A 857 -13.13 34.96 26.21
CA ALA A 857 -13.56 33.56 26.11
C ALA A 857 -12.81 32.84 24.95
N PRO A 858 -12.66 31.50 24.98
CA PRO A 858 -13.08 30.56 26.04
C PRO A 858 -12.30 30.79 27.35
N PRO A 859 -12.73 30.21 28.50
CA PRO A 859 -12.05 30.37 29.78
C PRO A 859 -10.54 30.08 29.73
N GLU A 860 -10.16 29.13 28.89
CA GLU A 860 -8.80 28.65 28.61
C GLU A 860 -7.84 29.72 28.06
N GLN A 861 -8.38 30.69 27.32
CA GLN A 861 -7.62 31.78 26.70
C GLN A 861 -7.86 33.11 27.42
N ARG A 862 -8.68 33.12 28.48
CA ARG A 862 -9.13 34.33 29.16
C ARG A 862 -7.97 35.05 29.84
N GLY A 863 -7.78 36.32 29.47
CA GLY A 863 -6.70 37.16 29.99
C GLY A 863 -5.39 37.07 29.22
N ILE A 864 -5.28 36.20 28.20
CA ILE A 864 -4.22 36.34 27.18
C ILE A 864 -4.43 37.70 26.51
N ALA A 865 -3.36 38.48 26.40
CA ALA A 865 -3.45 39.85 25.89
C ALA A 865 -2.25 40.24 25.03
N PHE A 866 -2.52 40.97 23.95
CA PHE A 866 -1.52 41.54 23.06
C PHE A 866 -1.51 43.06 23.18
N LEU A 867 -0.33 43.67 23.14
CA LEU A 867 -0.12 45.12 23.02
C LEU A 867 0.74 45.38 21.79
N SER A 868 0.24 46.16 20.83
CA SER A 868 1.01 46.70 19.71
C SER A 868 1.29 48.18 19.93
N LEU A 869 2.54 48.58 19.67
CA LEU A 869 3.09 49.92 19.88
C LEU A 869 3.79 50.43 18.60
N PRO A 870 4.05 51.75 18.50
CA PRO A 870 4.66 52.37 17.33
C PRO A 870 6.07 51.81 17.04
N GLY A 871 6.48 51.85 15.77
CA GLY A 871 7.73 51.23 15.33
C GLY A 871 7.66 49.70 15.23
N GLY A 872 6.46 49.14 15.30
CA GLY A 872 6.18 47.73 15.03
C GLY A 872 6.45 46.76 16.18
N MET A 873 6.45 47.26 17.42
CA MET A 873 6.69 46.44 18.61
C MET A 873 5.39 45.81 19.09
N THR A 874 5.32 44.48 19.12
CA THR A 874 4.18 43.74 19.67
C THR A 874 4.62 42.91 20.87
N TYR A 875 3.81 42.91 21.92
CA TYR A 875 4.02 42.16 23.16
C TYR A 875 2.84 41.23 23.41
N LEU A 876 3.12 40.03 23.91
CA LEU A 876 2.15 39.02 24.34
C LEU A 876 2.28 38.82 25.85
N TYR A 877 1.17 38.84 26.56
CA TYR A 877 1.06 38.49 27.97
C TYR A 877 0.34 37.16 28.15
N LEU A 878 0.95 36.26 28.93
CA LEU A 878 0.46 34.93 29.24
C LEU A 878 0.09 34.84 30.74
N PRO A 879 -1.21 34.84 31.10
CA PRO A 879 -1.66 35.02 32.50
C PRO A 879 -1.18 33.96 33.48
N ALA A 880 -1.15 32.67 33.09
CA ALA A 880 -0.67 31.57 33.92
C ALA A 880 0.84 31.66 34.25
N TYR A 881 1.62 32.32 33.39
CA TYR A 881 3.05 32.59 33.62
C TYR A 881 3.29 33.96 34.26
N LYS A 882 2.32 34.88 34.19
CA LYS A 882 2.43 36.29 34.60
C LYS A 882 3.60 37.03 33.93
N GLN A 883 3.99 36.57 32.74
CA GLN A 883 5.08 37.14 31.94
C GLN A 883 4.51 37.87 30.72
N THR A 884 5.15 38.98 30.38
CA THR A 884 5.03 39.64 29.08
C THR A 884 6.27 39.29 28.25
N ARG A 885 6.10 38.94 26.98
CA ARG A 885 7.17 38.61 26.03
C ARG A 885 7.00 39.43 24.76
N ARG A 886 8.10 39.86 24.15
CA ARG A 886 8.09 40.57 22.87
C ARG A 886 8.00 39.58 21.72
N ILE A 887 7.14 39.88 20.74
CA ILE A 887 7.08 39.17 19.46
C ILE A 887 8.05 39.88 18.49
N ALA A 888 8.92 39.12 17.84
CA ALA A 888 9.90 39.65 16.91
C ALA A 888 9.24 40.19 15.62
N ALA A 889 9.85 41.20 14.99
CA ALA A 889 9.19 41.95 13.91
C ALA A 889 8.98 41.13 12.63
N HIS A 890 9.74 40.06 12.37
CA HIS A 890 9.56 39.18 11.22
C HIS A 890 8.46 38.12 11.43
N VAL A 891 8.01 37.89 12.66
CA VAL A 891 6.89 37.00 13.01
C VAL A 891 5.54 37.60 12.59
N ARG A 892 5.51 38.87 12.15
CA ARG A 892 4.31 39.61 11.72
C ARG A 892 3.48 38.92 10.64
N ASN A 893 4.09 38.08 9.82
CA ASN A 893 3.46 37.36 8.72
C ASN A 893 2.76 36.04 9.13
N GLN A 894 2.92 35.59 10.38
CA GLN A 894 2.34 34.36 10.94
C GLN A 894 0.90 34.58 11.41
N LYS A 895 0.16 33.46 11.58
CA LYS A 895 -1.23 33.43 12.02
C LYS A 895 -1.38 34.05 13.43
N PHE A 896 -2.19 35.09 13.56
CA PHE A 896 -2.52 35.71 14.83
C PHE A 896 -3.38 34.73 15.63
N ALA A 897 -2.87 34.24 16.76
CA ALA A 897 -3.63 33.38 17.69
C ALA A 897 -4.32 32.16 17.03
N GLY A 898 -3.70 31.56 16.02
CA GLY A 898 -4.28 30.43 15.27
C GLY A 898 -5.45 30.80 14.32
N THR A 899 -5.60 32.07 13.97
CA THR A 899 -6.58 32.57 12.98
C THR A 899 -5.94 32.80 11.61
N ASP A 900 -6.75 32.96 10.57
CA ASP A 900 -6.26 33.25 9.21
C ASP A 900 -5.79 34.72 9.02
N PHE A 901 -6.10 35.58 9.98
CA PHE A 901 -5.50 36.91 10.10
C PHE A 901 -4.04 36.75 10.52
N SER A 902 -3.12 37.49 9.92
CA SER A 902 -1.76 37.57 10.46
C SER A 902 -1.65 38.67 11.53
N TYR A 903 -0.56 38.66 12.30
CA TYR A 903 -0.23 39.78 13.19
C TYR A 903 -0.24 41.12 12.43
N GLU A 904 0.31 41.17 11.21
CA GLU A 904 0.30 42.34 10.31
C GLU A 904 -1.12 42.80 9.93
N ASP A 905 -2.11 41.90 9.83
CA ASP A 905 -3.50 42.25 9.53
C ASP A 905 -4.25 42.75 10.77
N MET A 906 -3.78 42.38 11.96
CA MET A 906 -4.29 42.86 13.24
C MET A 906 -3.69 44.21 13.66
N GLU A 907 -2.87 44.83 12.84
CA GLU A 907 -2.36 46.19 13.03
C GLU A 907 -3.33 47.26 12.50
N ALA A 908 -3.23 48.46 13.03
CA ALA A 908 -3.94 49.63 12.50
C ALA A 908 -3.15 50.15 11.29
N ARG A 909 -3.76 50.12 10.09
CA ARG A 909 -3.11 50.51 8.82
C ARG A 909 -3.59 51.87 8.33
N LYS A 910 -2.68 52.61 7.69
CA LYS A 910 -2.98 53.68 6.74
C LYS A 910 -2.44 53.24 5.37
N TYR A 911 -3.29 53.19 4.37
CA TYR A 911 -2.92 52.70 3.04
C TYR A 911 -2.06 53.73 2.30
N SER A 912 -2.37 55.03 2.43
CA SER A 912 -1.67 56.12 1.75
C SER A 912 -0.22 56.31 2.22
N THR A 913 0.13 55.94 3.46
CA THR A 913 1.49 56.04 3.96
C THR A 913 2.39 54.98 3.34
N ASP A 914 1.93 53.74 3.29
CA ASP A 914 2.75 52.55 3.08
C ASP A 914 2.65 51.94 1.67
N TRP A 915 1.60 52.28 0.91
CA TRP A 915 1.31 51.66 -0.37
C TRP A 915 1.23 52.71 -1.50
N ASN A 916 1.64 52.31 -2.70
CA ASN A 916 1.37 53.00 -3.96
C ASN A 916 0.13 52.36 -4.60
N ALA A 917 -0.89 53.16 -4.91
CA ALA A 917 -2.14 52.68 -5.51
C ALA A 917 -2.16 52.87 -7.03
N LYS A 918 -2.78 51.91 -7.71
CA LYS A 918 -3.08 51.93 -9.15
C LYS A 918 -4.51 51.42 -9.34
N LEU A 919 -5.37 52.23 -9.94
CA LEU A 919 -6.75 51.82 -10.22
C LEU A 919 -6.74 50.79 -11.36
N LEU A 920 -7.37 49.63 -11.12
CA LEU A 920 -7.53 48.55 -12.09
C LEU A 920 -8.85 48.65 -12.85
N ALA A 921 -9.94 48.92 -12.13
CA ALA A 921 -11.30 49.00 -12.69
C ALA A 921 -12.23 49.82 -11.78
N GLU A 922 -13.33 50.31 -12.37
CA GLU A 922 -14.48 50.88 -11.67
C GLU A 922 -15.74 50.25 -12.30
N GLU A 923 -16.43 49.38 -11.56
CA GLU A 923 -17.60 48.64 -12.03
C GLU A 923 -18.64 48.56 -10.90
N GLU A 924 -19.94 48.67 -11.24
CA GLU A 924 -21.11 48.52 -10.34
C GLU A 924 -21.06 49.31 -8.99
N GLY A 925 -20.33 50.43 -8.94
CA GLY A 925 -20.19 51.24 -7.71
C GLY A 925 -19.06 50.78 -6.78
N LEU A 926 -18.09 50.04 -7.30
CA LEU A 926 -16.86 49.63 -6.63
C LEU A 926 -15.63 50.17 -7.39
N TYR A 927 -14.65 50.71 -6.66
CA TYR A 927 -13.30 50.94 -7.17
C TYR A 927 -12.43 49.73 -6.84
N ARG A 928 -11.69 49.20 -7.82
CA ARG A 928 -10.73 48.10 -7.62
C ARG A 928 -9.30 48.62 -7.77
N LEU A 929 -8.56 48.66 -6.66
CA LEU A 929 -7.20 49.19 -6.57
C LEU A 929 -6.18 48.05 -6.47
N GLU A 930 -5.09 48.14 -7.23
CA GLU A 930 -3.85 47.40 -7.00
C GLU A 930 -2.94 48.24 -6.11
N LEU A 931 -2.53 47.68 -4.97
CA LEU A 931 -1.60 48.31 -4.04
C LEU A 931 -0.26 47.60 -4.08
N THR A 932 0.83 48.36 -4.21
CA THR A 932 2.22 47.85 -4.13
C THR A 932 2.98 48.57 -3.01
N PRO A 933 3.85 47.90 -2.24
CA PRO A 933 4.49 48.52 -1.07
C PRO A 933 5.56 49.54 -1.48
N LYS A 934 5.76 50.57 -0.65
CA LYS A 934 6.85 51.54 -0.82
C LYS A 934 8.17 51.01 -0.26
N GLU A 935 9.30 51.54 -0.74
CA GLU A 935 10.66 51.06 -0.41
C GLU A 935 10.99 50.95 1.10
N LYS A 936 10.26 51.67 1.98
CA LYS A 936 10.49 51.67 3.43
C LYS A 936 9.44 50.89 4.23
N THR A 937 8.44 50.31 3.56
CA THR A 937 7.34 49.60 4.22
C THR A 937 7.75 48.16 4.50
N VAL A 938 7.73 47.78 5.77
CA VAL A 938 8.04 46.41 6.22
C VAL A 938 6.78 45.55 6.12
N THR A 939 6.66 44.81 5.01
CA THR A 939 5.53 43.88 4.73
C THR A 939 6.03 42.64 3.98
N ASP A 940 5.29 41.54 4.11
CA ASP A 940 5.53 40.30 3.36
C ASP A 940 4.59 40.07 2.17
N TYR A 941 3.63 40.97 1.95
CA TYR A 941 2.79 40.94 0.77
C TYR A 941 3.48 41.65 -0.41
N GLY A 942 3.55 40.99 -1.56
CA GLY A 942 4.12 41.57 -2.79
C GLY A 942 3.20 42.61 -3.43
N ARG A 943 1.88 42.40 -3.31
CA ARG A 943 0.82 43.36 -3.66
C ARG A 943 -0.50 42.99 -2.99
N LEU A 944 -1.42 43.93 -2.95
CA LEU A 944 -2.83 43.70 -2.57
C LEU A 944 -3.75 44.10 -3.73
N ILE A 945 -4.90 43.44 -3.86
CA ILE A 945 -6.02 43.96 -4.66
C ILE A 945 -7.14 44.32 -3.68
N VAL A 946 -7.56 45.59 -3.66
CA VAL A 946 -8.56 46.13 -2.74
C VAL A 946 -9.78 46.59 -3.52
N GLU A 947 -10.94 46.01 -3.23
CA GLU A 947 -12.24 46.48 -3.73
C GLU A 947 -12.90 47.39 -2.69
N VAL A 948 -13.32 48.57 -3.12
CA VAL A 948 -13.69 49.70 -2.27
C VAL A 948 -15.04 50.24 -2.73
N LYS A 949 -16.00 50.36 -1.82
CA LYS A 949 -17.33 50.86 -2.16
C LYS A 949 -17.30 52.36 -2.47
N ALA A 950 -17.70 52.75 -3.67
CA ALA A 950 -17.43 54.07 -4.24
C ALA A 950 -18.23 55.22 -3.59
N ASP A 951 -19.34 54.92 -2.92
CA ASP A 951 -20.19 55.89 -2.24
C ASP A 951 -19.68 56.28 -0.84
N ILE A 952 -18.93 55.39 -0.16
CA ILE A 952 -18.48 55.58 1.23
C ILE A 952 -16.96 55.42 1.43
N PHE A 953 -16.22 55.08 0.38
CA PHE A 953 -14.76 54.85 0.39
C PHE A 953 -14.30 53.83 1.44
N PHE A 954 -15.08 52.74 1.61
CA PHE A 954 -14.79 51.67 2.57
C PHE A 954 -14.38 50.37 1.83
N PRO A 955 -13.29 49.69 2.24
CA PRO A 955 -12.82 48.46 1.61
C PRO A 955 -13.74 47.26 1.96
N VAL A 956 -14.30 46.61 0.94
CA VAL A 956 -15.22 45.47 1.08
C VAL A 956 -14.58 44.12 0.78
N THR A 957 -13.52 44.07 -0.03
CA THR A 957 -12.74 42.85 -0.28
C THR A 957 -11.27 43.19 -0.45
N ILE A 958 -10.37 42.37 0.11
CA ILE A 958 -8.91 42.51 -0.01
C ILE A 958 -8.30 41.16 -0.35
N GLU A 959 -7.73 41.02 -1.55
CA GLU A 959 -6.93 39.86 -1.96
C GLU A 959 -5.45 40.12 -1.64
N PHE A 960 -4.80 39.17 -0.98
CA PHE A 960 -3.41 39.27 -0.54
C PHE A 960 -2.50 38.36 -1.40
N PHE A 961 -1.44 38.93 -1.98
CA PHE A 961 -0.46 38.19 -2.78
C PHE A 961 0.91 38.17 -2.10
N ASP A 962 1.64 37.05 -2.20
CA ASP A 962 3.01 36.95 -1.71
C ASP A 962 4.02 37.70 -2.61
N LYS A 963 5.29 37.77 -2.17
CA LYS A 963 6.40 38.38 -2.94
C LYS A 963 6.70 37.66 -4.27
N ALA A 964 6.19 36.44 -4.48
CA ALA A 964 6.25 35.68 -5.72
C ALA A 964 4.98 35.86 -6.60
N ASN A 965 4.09 36.80 -6.23
CA ASN A 965 2.84 37.11 -6.90
C ASN A 965 1.79 35.97 -6.92
N ARG A 966 1.83 35.07 -5.95
CA ARG A 966 0.83 34.00 -5.75
C ARG A 966 -0.26 34.48 -4.78
N PRO A 967 -1.55 34.18 -5.02
CA PRO A 967 -2.61 34.50 -4.07
C PRO A 967 -2.43 33.67 -2.79
N ARG A 968 -2.50 34.32 -1.63
CA ARG A 968 -2.32 33.70 -0.30
C ARG A 968 -3.64 33.61 0.45
N LYS A 969 -4.38 34.70 0.54
CA LYS A 969 -5.66 34.78 1.26
C LYS A 969 -6.55 35.92 0.76
N VAL A 970 -7.81 35.91 1.15
CA VAL A 970 -8.78 36.97 0.83
C VAL A 970 -9.58 37.35 2.08
N MET A 971 -9.72 38.65 2.34
CA MET A 971 -10.61 39.20 3.36
C MET A 971 -11.87 39.78 2.72
N ILE A 972 -13.03 39.51 3.29
CA ILE A 972 -14.34 39.99 2.85
C ILE A 972 -14.99 40.70 4.04
N GLN A 973 -15.50 41.92 3.85
CA GLN A 973 -16.16 42.71 4.88
C GLN A 973 -17.63 42.95 4.51
N GLU A 974 -18.53 42.56 5.42
CA GLU A 974 -19.97 42.51 5.21
C GLU A 974 -20.74 43.31 6.28
N LYS A 975 -22.02 43.60 6.00
CA LYS A 975 -22.93 44.32 6.90
C LYS A 975 -22.35 45.65 7.39
N LEU A 976 -22.06 46.53 6.43
CA LEU A 976 -21.60 47.89 6.70
C LEU A 976 -22.72 48.72 7.33
N GLU A 977 -22.42 49.38 8.46
CA GLU A 977 -23.32 50.32 9.13
C GLU A 977 -22.55 51.55 9.64
N GLN A 978 -23.29 52.58 10.06
CA GLN A 978 -22.73 53.81 10.58
C GLN A 978 -23.05 53.97 12.07
N ILE A 979 -22.03 54.11 12.92
CA ILE A 979 -22.14 54.27 14.38
C ILE A 979 -21.38 55.54 14.78
N ASN A 980 -22.03 56.46 15.50
CA ASN A 980 -21.48 57.77 15.89
C ASN A 980 -20.86 58.59 14.72
N GLY A 981 -21.34 58.37 13.49
CA GLY A 981 -20.84 59.03 12.28
C GLY A 981 -19.76 58.25 11.51
N TYR A 982 -19.17 57.21 12.10
CA TYR A 982 -18.12 56.39 11.48
C TYR A 982 -18.69 55.12 10.84
N TRP A 983 -18.13 54.71 9.70
CA TRP A 983 -18.50 53.45 9.02
C TRP A 983 -17.71 52.28 9.58
N ILE A 984 -18.39 51.15 9.82
CA ILE A 984 -17.77 49.89 10.25
C ILE A 984 -18.50 48.69 9.62
N ALA A 985 -17.76 47.63 9.30
CA ALA A 985 -18.32 46.33 8.97
C ALA A 985 -18.69 45.58 10.25
N ARG A 986 -19.92 45.09 10.38
CA ARG A 986 -20.29 44.21 11.51
C ARG A 986 -19.70 42.82 11.38
N GLU A 987 -19.30 42.41 10.18
CA GLU A 987 -18.70 41.10 9.91
C GLU A 987 -17.45 41.24 9.02
N ALA A 988 -16.36 40.57 9.38
CA ALA A 988 -15.14 40.49 8.59
C ALA A 988 -14.64 39.04 8.54
N GLU A 989 -14.54 38.46 7.35
CA GLU A 989 -14.14 37.06 7.12
C GLU A 989 -12.81 37.01 6.35
N MET A 990 -11.82 36.29 6.87
CA MET A 990 -10.54 36.01 6.22
C MET A 990 -10.51 34.55 5.77
N LYS A 991 -10.15 34.27 4.51
CA LYS A 991 -10.05 32.90 3.94
C LYS A 991 -8.63 32.63 3.46
N ASP A 992 -8.00 31.61 4.01
CA ASP A 992 -6.69 31.12 3.58
C ASP A 992 -6.87 30.24 2.33
N LEU A 993 -6.30 30.67 1.21
CA LEU A 993 -6.49 30.01 -0.08
C LEU A 993 -5.56 28.79 -0.27
N GLN A 994 -4.57 28.61 0.60
CA GLN A 994 -3.65 27.48 0.57
C GLN A 994 -4.05 26.43 1.60
N ALA A 995 -4.37 26.84 2.83
CA ALA A 995 -4.81 25.94 3.89
C ALA A 995 -6.28 25.51 3.78
N GLY A 996 -7.13 26.26 3.06
CA GLY A 996 -8.56 25.99 2.96
C GLY A 996 -9.36 26.32 4.23
N THR A 997 -8.80 27.15 5.11
CA THR A 997 -9.37 27.57 6.40
C THR A 997 -10.02 28.96 6.31
N SER A 998 -10.95 29.27 7.22
CA SER A 998 -11.58 30.60 7.28
C SER A 998 -11.87 31.10 8.69
N SER A 999 -11.61 32.38 8.94
CA SER A 999 -11.81 33.03 10.24
C SER A 999 -12.76 34.23 10.11
N LYS A 1000 -13.93 34.20 10.76
CA LYS A 1000 -14.95 35.26 10.70
C LYS A 1000 -15.11 35.97 12.05
N MET A 1001 -14.86 37.29 12.05
CA MET A 1001 -15.10 38.20 13.16
C MET A 1001 -16.49 38.82 13.07
N PHE A 1002 -17.17 38.88 14.22
CA PHE A 1002 -18.46 39.54 14.43
C PHE A 1002 -18.26 40.63 15.49
N PHE A 1003 -18.43 41.89 15.10
CA PHE A 1003 -18.28 43.04 16.00
C PHE A 1003 -19.60 43.27 16.74
N THR A 1004 -19.72 42.75 17.97
CA THR A 1004 -20.97 42.69 18.72
C THR A 1004 -21.28 44.03 19.41
N GLU A 1005 -20.29 44.63 20.06
CA GLU A 1005 -20.37 45.95 20.67
C GLU A 1005 -19.25 46.84 20.11
N VAL A 1006 -19.57 48.09 19.79
CA VAL A 1006 -18.67 49.04 19.15
C VAL A 1006 -18.83 50.40 19.82
N LYS A 1007 -17.73 50.94 20.36
CA LYS A 1007 -17.64 52.29 20.92
C LYS A 1007 -16.54 53.06 20.19
N PHE A 1008 -16.86 54.28 19.78
CA PHE A 1008 -15.93 55.23 19.17
C PHE A 1008 -15.80 56.47 20.04
N ASP A 1009 -14.60 57.04 20.11
CA ASP A 1009 -14.26 58.27 20.84
C ASP A 1009 -14.72 58.25 22.31
N SER A 1010 -14.52 57.12 22.99
CA SER A 1010 -14.86 56.92 24.41
C SER A 1010 -13.84 57.52 25.37
N GLY A 1011 -12.67 57.95 24.87
CA GLY A 1011 -11.64 58.63 25.66
C GLY A 1011 -10.70 57.66 26.38
N LEU A 1012 -10.18 56.68 25.65
CA LEU A 1012 -9.33 55.63 26.21
C LEU A 1012 -8.05 56.21 26.85
N PRO A 1013 -7.81 55.98 28.16
CA PRO A 1013 -6.63 56.51 28.85
C PRO A 1013 -5.34 55.85 28.34
N ASP A 1014 -4.23 56.60 28.37
CA ASP A 1014 -2.93 56.12 27.86
C ASP A 1014 -2.33 54.96 28.68
N ASP A 1015 -2.78 54.75 29.92
CA ASP A 1015 -2.25 53.68 30.78
C ASP A 1015 -2.65 52.28 30.29
N ILE A 1016 -3.73 52.16 29.49
CA ILE A 1016 -4.13 50.93 28.79
C ILE A 1016 -3.03 50.43 27.85
N PHE A 1017 -2.32 51.35 27.17
CA PHE A 1017 -1.34 51.03 26.14
C PHE A 1017 0.06 50.85 26.72
N THR A 1018 0.17 50.10 27.83
CA THR A 1018 1.43 49.84 28.54
C THR A 1018 1.58 48.37 28.89
N GLU A 1019 2.81 47.84 28.92
CA GLU A 1019 3.08 46.46 29.34
C GLU A 1019 2.50 46.14 30.74
N ARG A 1020 2.52 47.15 31.64
CA ARG A 1020 1.96 47.05 32.99
C ARG A 1020 0.44 46.82 33.00
N TYR A 1021 -0.28 47.30 31.98
CA TYR A 1021 -1.72 47.08 31.87
C TYR A 1021 -2.06 45.64 31.45
N LEU A 1022 -1.20 44.99 30.65
CA LEU A 1022 -1.41 43.58 30.29
C LEU A 1022 -1.46 42.68 31.54
N SER A 1023 -0.67 42.99 32.57
CA SER A 1023 -0.65 42.28 33.85
C SER A 1023 -1.78 42.64 34.83
N ARG A 1024 -2.75 43.49 34.45
CA ARG A 1024 -3.93 43.84 35.25
C ARG A 1024 -5.17 43.06 34.83
#